data_AF-A0A925ST22-F1
#
_entry.id   AF-A0A925ST22-F1
#
_cell.length_a   1.000
_cell.length_b   1.000
_cell.length_c   1.000
_cell.angle_alpha   90.00
_cell.angle_beta   90.00
_cell.angle_gamma   90.00
#
_symmetry.space_group_name_H-M   'P 1'
#
loop_
_entity.id
_entity.type
_entity.pdbx_description
1 polymer ?
#
loop_
_entity_poly.entity_id
_entity_poly.type
_entity_poly.pdbx_seq_one_letter_code
_entity_poly.pdbx_strand_id
1 'polypeptide(L)'
;MADTSGQANPPLINDLISHGHEFSFSQVMRIARLHLGAGGAGELPEVPWQARIRVRPDLSLAFPAADVARVERSGQNGADLLITTTFLGLYGSSSPLPTHYTEDLLDEASADSSVSRDFLDILHQRLYQLYFQCWGKYQLFNQVAEEKNTKDRERLFCLIGLGEKELRDSVPDPWSLVRYAGLLTQFPRSAEGLQTLLRDALGVRKLEVEQCVLRRVPIPKDQQMRLGISGMSLGLSTVLGSEIADRMGKFRILIGPLSKKEFDTLLPGTPQHDKLASLIRLYILDPFDFDLQMTLAAKEAEPIRLGDPDGAKLGWNSWCFAGATLGETTALFPIAHSATPAPSTEVGYAPEFKEPSSLIDYYQQELSKLRDLAADYAISHPELSAMVSGHLADAGVERLFEGVAFLNANLQQKLDDNFPEIIHDLIDAIQPNYLRPIPATTIVAFTPKANCTGSQTIPAGTELKSIPIDGTECLFTTSYPVEIHPLEITGANFAQPSGQPPAITIKFKLSDMGLSTWEMNTLRLFLAGEQNDAANLYLVLMRYLKMIVITPLQYGQTHTLDATHLRAVGFEDEELLFPTNSSATSHQLLLEYFIQPNKYLFIDLQGLEKWLDRGDGMEFEVRFELEKLPFALHQLTKADFELFATPAANLFKHQAKPLSVTDRKAEYRIRPEGINAEHYQVYSLEKVSGFVRGHANAISYLPHEQYTGRTGDSPLFKLRKRKSELRSSIDFNIAVIDRAMTKLPASELLDISLTCTNSALPSNLVVGDLCIPNANSPVFATFSNIKVITRSANPRLANNQLWKHFSLFGTNLHLINCKSLISLLETYILSDCRDYKEVKTYQMRLEGIVGLRIAAIDRLFGGSMQRGWEIRIRLQKDCFTSNGEMYLFSAMLERFMALFATQSAFTLTVIEDVQGTLEYRWPERMGKRPLL
;
A
#
# COMPACT_ATOMS: atom_id res chain seq x y z
N MET A 1 -8.50 44.79 -0.46
CA MET A 1 -9.79 45.22 -1.04
C MET A 1 -10.31 46.37 -0.19
N ALA A 2 -10.68 47.49 -0.80
CA ALA A 2 -11.31 48.62 -0.12
C ALA A 2 -12.78 48.29 0.17
N ASP A 3 -13.35 48.92 1.20
CA ASP A 3 -14.77 48.81 1.51
C ASP A 3 -15.63 49.58 0.48
N THR A 4 -16.95 49.50 0.62
CA THR A 4 -17.92 50.21 -0.22
C THR A 4 -17.88 51.74 -0.08
N SER A 5 -17.05 52.28 0.83
CA SER A 5 -16.88 53.72 1.07
C SER A 5 -15.57 54.29 0.48
N GLY A 6 -14.72 53.46 -0.12
CA GLY A 6 -13.51 53.90 -0.82
C GLY A 6 -12.37 54.30 0.12
N GLN A 7 -12.46 53.99 1.42
CA GLN A 7 -11.32 54.09 2.32
C GLN A 7 -10.43 52.84 2.20
N ALA A 8 -9.11 53.05 2.23
CA ALA A 8 -8.18 51.92 2.36
C ALA A 8 -8.47 51.26 3.71
N ASN A 9 -8.99 50.02 3.68
CA ASN A 9 -9.20 49.24 4.90
C ASN A 9 -7.93 49.33 5.75
N PRO A 10 -8.01 49.72 7.04
CA PRO A 10 -6.87 49.57 7.91
C PRO A 10 -6.38 48.11 7.76
N PRO A 11 -5.07 47.87 7.60
CA PRO A 11 -4.59 46.51 7.50
C PRO A 11 -5.14 45.77 8.72
N LEU A 12 -5.79 44.60 8.51
CA LEU A 12 -6.50 43.80 9.53
C LEU A 12 -5.75 43.67 10.89
N ILE A 13 -4.43 43.83 10.86
CA ILE A 13 -3.56 43.93 12.03
C ILE A 13 -3.83 45.14 12.96
N ASN A 14 -4.26 46.29 12.42
CA ASN A 14 -4.57 47.48 13.21
C ASN A 14 -5.87 47.28 13.99
N ASP A 15 -6.88 46.64 13.38
CA ASP A 15 -8.11 46.24 14.07
C ASP A 15 -7.82 45.20 15.16
N LEU A 16 -6.89 44.28 14.89
CA LEU A 16 -6.41 43.30 15.87
C LEU A 16 -5.76 43.97 17.09
N ILE A 17 -5.00 45.06 16.88
CA ILE A 17 -4.34 45.81 17.95
C ILE A 17 -5.35 46.64 18.74
N SER A 18 -6.30 47.29 18.07
CA SER A 18 -7.28 48.16 18.75
C SER A 18 -8.41 47.38 19.43
N HIS A 19 -8.84 46.25 18.86
CA HIS A 19 -9.99 45.47 19.30
C HIS A 19 -9.64 43.99 19.54
N GLY A 20 -8.40 43.69 19.95
CA GLY A 20 -7.91 42.31 20.12
C GLY A 20 -8.77 41.42 21.03
N HIS A 21 -9.51 42.01 21.96
CA HIS A 21 -10.43 41.30 22.87
C HIS A 21 -11.70 40.78 22.18
N GLU A 22 -12.05 41.28 21.00
CA GLU A 22 -13.20 40.80 20.22
C GLU A 22 -12.88 39.51 19.44
N PHE A 23 -11.59 39.15 19.35
CA PHE A 23 -11.12 37.99 18.61
C PHE A 23 -10.81 36.82 19.54
N SER A 24 -11.12 35.60 19.08
CA SER A 24 -10.65 34.38 19.75
C SER A 24 -9.15 34.22 19.57
N PHE A 25 -8.47 33.61 20.55
CA PHE A 25 -7.02 33.42 20.52
C PHE A 25 -6.52 32.77 19.21
N SER A 26 -7.20 31.73 18.74
CA SER A 26 -6.84 31.03 17.50
C SER A 26 -6.91 31.95 16.27
N GLN A 27 -7.89 32.87 16.24
CA GLN A 27 -8.02 33.83 15.16
C GLN A 27 -6.95 34.92 15.25
N VAL A 28 -6.61 35.39 16.46
CA VAL A 28 -5.49 36.32 16.68
C VAL A 28 -4.18 35.71 16.17
N MET A 29 -3.87 34.48 16.58
CA MET A 29 -2.65 33.77 16.15
C MET A 29 -2.61 33.53 14.65
N ARG A 30 -3.74 33.17 14.02
CA ARG A 30 -3.82 33.00 12.55
C ARG A 30 -3.57 34.30 11.80
N ILE A 31 -4.19 35.42 12.21
CA ILE A 31 -4.00 36.73 11.58
C ILE A 31 -2.55 37.22 11.79
N ALA A 32 -2.05 37.11 13.02
CA ALA A 32 -0.68 37.47 13.36
C ALA A 32 0.34 36.68 12.51
N ARG A 33 0.14 35.37 12.36
CA ARG A 33 0.92 34.53 11.45
C ARG A 33 0.87 35.00 10.01
N LEU A 34 -0.30 35.28 9.46
CA LEU A 34 -0.44 35.75 8.07
C LEU A 34 0.24 37.10 7.85
N HIS A 35 0.20 37.99 8.85
CA HIS A 35 0.86 39.28 8.80
C HIS A 35 2.38 39.18 8.89
N LEU A 36 2.90 38.36 9.80
CA LEU A 36 4.33 38.22 10.06
C LEU A 36 5.03 37.23 9.11
N GLY A 37 4.29 36.26 8.57
CA GLY A 37 4.78 35.19 7.70
C GLY A 37 4.69 35.50 6.19
N ALA A 38 3.98 36.55 5.77
CA ALA A 38 3.91 36.98 4.37
C ALA A 38 5.08 37.89 3.98
N GLY A 39 6.31 37.41 4.12
CA GLY A 39 7.36 37.81 3.19
C GLY A 39 6.96 37.27 1.82
N GLY A 40 6.43 38.14 0.96
CA GLY A 40 6.04 37.77 -0.41
C GLY A 40 7.21 37.14 -1.15
N ALA A 41 6.92 36.18 -2.02
CA ALA A 41 7.69 35.55 -3.12
C ALA A 41 9.14 36.04 -3.49
N GLY A 42 9.97 36.40 -2.53
CA GLY A 42 11.30 37.00 -2.72
C GLY A 42 11.92 37.32 -1.37
N GLU A 43 12.83 36.44 -0.95
CA GLU A 43 13.76 36.57 0.19
C GLU A 43 13.12 36.47 1.61
N LEU A 44 13.42 35.35 2.27
CA LEU A 44 13.03 35.00 3.63
C LEU A 44 13.64 35.97 4.67
N PRO A 45 12.91 36.37 5.74
CA PRO A 45 13.56 36.66 7.01
C PRO A 45 14.01 35.34 7.67
N GLU A 46 15.25 35.27 8.14
CA GLU A 46 15.89 34.08 8.72
C GLU A 46 15.28 33.58 10.06
N VAL A 47 14.22 34.24 10.59
CA VAL A 47 13.64 33.92 11.90
C VAL A 47 12.19 33.40 11.75
N PRO A 48 11.83 32.24 12.33
CA PRO A 48 10.45 31.72 12.30
C PRO A 48 9.45 32.71 12.91
N TRP A 49 8.27 32.89 12.30
CA TRP A 49 7.25 33.83 12.79
C TRP A 49 6.84 33.57 14.25
N GLN A 50 6.99 32.33 14.73
CA GLN A 50 6.71 31.94 16.12
C GLN A 50 7.61 32.65 17.13
N ALA A 51 8.83 33.04 16.76
CA ALA A 51 9.74 33.79 17.62
C ALA A 51 9.38 35.29 17.68
N ARG A 52 8.57 35.77 16.74
CA ARG A 52 8.11 37.18 16.65
C ARG A 52 6.74 37.43 17.29
N ILE A 53 6.12 36.38 17.83
CA ILE A 53 4.87 36.46 18.59
C ILE A 53 5.15 35.96 20.00
N ARG A 54 4.99 36.84 20.99
CA ARG A 54 5.02 36.49 22.41
C ARG A 54 3.60 36.38 22.93
N VAL A 55 3.31 35.32 23.67
CA VAL A 55 2.01 35.08 24.28
C VAL A 55 2.23 34.87 25.78
N ARG A 56 1.48 35.61 26.59
CA ARG A 56 1.54 35.50 28.05
C ARG A 56 0.15 35.56 28.69
N PRO A 57 -0.05 34.96 29.87
CA PRO A 57 -1.28 35.15 30.63
C PRO A 57 -1.44 36.59 31.16
N ASP A 58 -2.68 37.02 31.31
CA ASP A 58 -3.06 38.26 31.95
C ASP A 58 -2.85 38.16 33.47
N LEU A 59 -2.13 39.14 34.03
CA LEU A 59 -1.88 39.21 35.47
C LEU A 59 -3.04 39.96 36.12
N SER A 60 -4.14 39.25 36.34
CA SER A 60 -5.37 39.81 36.91
C SER A 60 -6.17 38.74 37.63
N LEU A 61 -6.88 39.13 38.68
CA LEU A 61 -7.90 38.30 39.35
C LEU A 61 -9.32 38.61 38.85
N ALA A 62 -9.46 39.54 37.90
CA ALA A 62 -10.75 39.88 37.32
C ALA A 62 -11.31 38.73 36.48
N PHE A 63 -12.64 38.61 36.44
CA PHE A 63 -13.29 37.66 35.55
C PHE A 63 -13.04 38.04 34.09
N PRO A 64 -12.50 37.13 33.26
CA PRO A 64 -12.20 37.45 31.89
C PRO A 64 -13.47 37.50 31.05
N ALA A 65 -13.60 38.53 30.21
CA ALA A 65 -14.72 38.69 29.27
C ALA A 65 -14.48 37.99 27.92
N ALA A 66 -13.21 37.71 27.59
CA ALA A 66 -12.77 37.11 26.34
C ALA A 66 -11.46 36.33 26.52
N ASP A 67 -11.11 35.46 25.57
CA ASP A 67 -9.88 34.65 25.56
C ASP A 67 -8.60 35.50 25.48
N VAL A 68 -8.69 36.67 24.86
CA VAL A 68 -7.58 37.61 24.66
C VAL A 68 -7.93 38.91 25.38
N ALA A 69 -7.04 39.39 26.24
CA ALA A 69 -7.21 40.66 26.93
C ALA A 69 -6.78 41.83 26.04
N ARG A 70 -5.60 41.73 25.40
CA ARG A 70 -5.08 42.74 24.48
C ARG A 70 -3.97 42.20 23.57
N VAL A 71 -3.74 42.90 22.46
CA VAL A 71 -2.66 42.64 21.51
C VAL A 71 -1.87 43.93 21.34
N GLU A 72 -0.56 43.87 21.60
CA GLU A 72 0.33 45.03 21.61
C GLU A 72 1.49 44.80 20.65
N ARG A 73 2.05 45.89 20.10
CA ARG A 73 3.32 45.82 19.37
C ARG A 73 4.48 45.85 20.35
N SER A 74 5.46 44.98 20.14
CA SER A 74 6.67 44.85 20.95
C SER A 74 7.93 44.84 20.06
N GLY A 75 9.10 44.98 20.68
CA GLY A 75 10.42 44.98 20.03
C GLY A 75 10.91 46.35 19.53
N GLN A 76 12.21 46.45 19.20
CA GLN A 76 12.90 47.71 18.85
C GLN A 76 12.36 48.41 17.59
N ASN A 77 11.72 47.66 16.68
CA ASN A 77 11.10 48.18 15.45
C ASN A 77 9.56 48.15 15.47
N GLY A 78 8.92 47.77 16.59
CA GLY A 78 7.47 47.60 16.69
C GLY A 78 6.88 46.51 15.78
N ALA A 79 7.71 45.56 15.37
CA ALA A 79 7.40 44.54 14.38
C ALA A 79 7.01 43.18 15.00
N ASP A 80 7.16 43.02 16.32
CA ASP A 80 6.77 41.83 17.06
C ASP A 80 5.43 42.06 17.76
N LEU A 81 4.72 41.00 18.07
CA LEU A 81 3.40 41.07 18.71
C LEU A 81 3.46 40.44 20.10
N LEU A 82 2.92 41.15 21.09
CA LEU A 82 2.67 40.64 22.43
C LEU A 82 1.17 40.43 22.59
N ILE A 83 0.76 39.18 22.77
CA ILE A 83 -0.62 38.77 22.97
C ILE A 83 -0.79 38.43 24.45
N THR A 84 -1.72 39.10 25.11
CA THR A 84 -2.07 38.80 26.50
C THR A 84 -3.38 38.01 26.53
N THR A 85 -3.34 36.78 27.04
CA THR A 85 -4.47 35.83 27.06
C THR A 85 -4.99 35.62 28.48
N THR A 86 -6.24 35.21 28.62
CA THR A 86 -6.88 35.05 29.94
C THR A 86 -7.09 33.60 30.37
N PHE A 87 -6.70 32.62 29.54
CA PHE A 87 -6.90 31.18 29.75
C PHE A 87 -5.57 30.43 29.63
N LEU A 88 -5.45 29.22 30.19
CA LEU A 88 -4.21 28.40 30.17
C LEU A 88 -2.97 29.08 30.79
N GLY A 89 -3.18 29.95 31.78
CA GLY A 89 -2.12 30.55 32.60
C GLY A 89 -1.79 29.73 33.85
N LEU A 90 -0.55 29.82 34.32
CA LEU A 90 -0.11 29.36 35.65
C LEU A 90 -0.24 30.46 36.70
N TYR A 91 -0.64 31.66 36.27
CA TYR A 91 -1.02 32.78 37.11
C TYR A 91 -2.22 33.49 36.48
N GLY A 92 -2.91 34.33 37.26
CA GLY A 92 -4.11 35.05 36.83
C GLY A 92 -5.41 34.30 37.12
N SER A 93 -6.53 34.84 36.66
CA SER A 93 -7.89 34.41 37.01
C SER A 93 -8.23 32.96 36.67
N SER A 94 -7.50 32.36 35.73
CA SER A 94 -7.71 30.98 35.28
C SER A 94 -6.57 30.04 35.70
N SER A 95 -5.72 30.46 36.63
CA SER A 95 -4.64 29.62 37.13
C SER A 95 -5.16 28.44 37.95
N PRO A 96 -4.62 27.22 37.73
CA PRO A 96 -4.86 26.08 38.62
C PRO A 96 -4.02 26.15 39.90
N LEU A 97 -3.04 27.06 39.99
CA LEU A 97 -2.22 27.26 41.17
C LEU A 97 -3.01 28.02 42.25
N PRO A 98 -2.67 27.83 43.54
CA PRO A 98 -3.28 28.60 44.61
C PRO A 98 -3.20 30.12 44.37
N THR A 99 -4.25 30.84 44.74
CA THR A 99 -4.40 32.29 44.49
C THR A 99 -3.22 33.13 44.99
N HIS A 100 -2.60 32.75 46.11
CA HIS A 100 -1.45 33.47 46.67
C HIS A 100 -0.28 33.59 45.70
N TYR A 101 -0.04 32.63 44.80
CA TYR A 101 1.00 32.78 43.77
C TYR A 101 0.70 33.94 42.81
N THR A 102 -0.58 34.19 42.50
CA THR A 102 -0.96 35.33 41.66
C THR A 102 -0.90 36.64 42.44
N GLU A 103 -1.24 36.62 43.73
CA GLU A 103 -1.09 37.77 44.63
C GLU A 103 0.38 38.17 44.78
N ASP A 104 1.29 37.21 45.01
CA ASP A 104 2.73 37.45 45.08
C ASP A 104 3.27 38.07 43.78
N LEU A 105 2.79 37.60 42.62
CA LEU A 105 3.17 38.18 41.31
C LEU A 105 2.58 39.59 41.09
N LEU A 106 1.40 39.87 41.63
CA LEU A 106 0.81 41.22 41.62
C LEU A 106 1.59 42.17 42.52
N ASP A 107 2.02 41.69 43.70
CA ASP A 107 2.89 42.44 44.61
C ASP A 107 4.26 42.69 43.99
N GLU A 108 4.85 41.68 43.35
CA GLU A 108 6.11 41.80 42.60
C GLU A 108 5.99 42.84 41.48
N ALA A 109 4.92 42.77 40.68
CA ALA A 109 4.64 43.75 39.62
C ALA A 109 4.38 45.16 40.17
N SER A 110 3.82 45.30 41.37
CA SER A 110 3.63 46.60 42.04
C SER A 110 4.95 47.22 42.52
N ALA A 111 5.97 46.39 42.73
CA ALA A 111 7.33 46.79 43.08
C ALA A 111 8.24 46.98 41.85
N ASP A 112 7.66 47.08 40.65
CA ASP A 112 8.37 47.17 39.36
C ASP A 112 9.34 46.00 39.08
N SER A 113 9.08 44.82 39.67
CA SER A 113 9.82 43.57 39.42
C SER A 113 8.96 42.55 38.68
N SER A 114 9.57 41.68 37.88
CA SER A 114 8.84 40.64 37.12
C SER A 114 9.58 39.32 36.92
N VAL A 115 10.64 39.06 37.70
CA VAL A 115 11.51 37.88 37.56
C VAL A 115 10.73 36.57 37.61
N SER A 116 9.84 36.39 38.59
CA SER A 116 9.08 35.14 38.74
C SER A 116 8.05 34.99 37.63
N ARG A 117 7.45 36.10 37.18
CA ARG A 117 6.48 36.15 36.09
C ARG A 117 7.14 35.79 34.75
N ASP A 118 8.26 36.43 34.44
CA ASP A 118 8.98 36.25 33.18
C ASP A 118 9.51 34.82 33.04
N PHE A 119 9.80 34.16 34.17
CA PHE A 119 10.16 32.74 34.17
C PHE A 119 9.00 31.83 33.77
N LEU A 120 7.80 32.06 34.33
CA LEU A 120 6.60 31.31 33.96
C LEU A 120 6.24 31.56 32.48
N ASP A 121 6.44 32.79 32.00
CA ASP A 121 6.18 33.16 30.60
C ASP A 121 7.02 32.34 29.60
N ILE A 122 8.23 31.87 29.96
CA ILE A 122 9.02 30.96 29.10
C ILE A 122 8.24 29.65 28.84
N LEU A 123 7.62 29.10 29.89
CA LEU A 123 6.83 27.86 29.80
C LEU A 123 5.53 28.11 29.02
N HIS A 124 4.84 29.22 29.32
CA HIS A 124 3.61 29.61 28.63
C HIS A 124 3.81 29.84 27.16
N GLN A 125 4.89 30.51 26.77
CA GLN A 125 5.21 30.80 25.39
C GLN A 125 5.22 29.53 24.54
N ARG A 126 5.86 28.45 25.02
CA ARG A 126 5.86 27.17 24.32
C ARG A 126 4.50 26.48 24.35
N LEU A 127 3.78 26.53 25.46
CA LEU A 127 2.46 25.91 25.62
C LEU A 127 1.42 26.51 24.66
N TYR A 128 1.36 27.83 24.53
CA TYR A 128 0.42 28.51 23.62
C TYR A 128 0.72 28.22 22.15
N GLN A 129 2.00 28.12 21.79
CA GLN A 129 2.40 27.69 20.44
C GLN A 129 1.89 26.27 20.13
N LEU A 130 2.09 25.33 21.05
CA LEU A 130 1.60 23.95 20.91
C LEU A 130 0.07 23.89 20.87
N TYR A 131 -0.61 24.71 21.67
CA TYR A 131 -2.07 24.83 21.65
C TYR A 131 -2.58 25.29 20.27
N PHE A 132 -1.97 26.33 19.68
CA PHE A 132 -2.33 26.79 18.34
C PHE A 132 -2.06 25.73 17.26
N GLN A 133 -0.95 24.97 17.39
CA GLN A 133 -0.65 23.85 16.49
C GLN A 133 -1.69 22.71 16.62
N CYS A 134 -2.11 22.37 17.84
CA CYS A 134 -3.20 21.42 18.10
C CYS A 134 -4.51 21.84 17.45
N TRP A 135 -4.87 23.12 17.57
CA TRP A 135 -6.04 23.66 16.89
C TRP A 135 -5.88 23.58 15.36
N GLY A 136 -4.72 23.97 14.83
CA GLY A 136 -4.45 23.99 13.39
C GLY A 136 -4.42 22.62 12.72
N LYS A 137 -3.99 21.57 13.44
CA LYS A 137 -3.81 20.21 12.91
C LYS A 137 -5.08 19.65 12.26
N TYR A 138 -6.24 19.83 12.90
CA TYR A 138 -7.50 19.25 12.42
C TYR A 138 -8.29 20.18 11.48
N GLN A 139 -7.79 21.40 11.24
CA GLN A 139 -8.40 22.37 10.35
C GLN A 139 -7.84 22.22 8.94
N LEU A 140 -8.23 21.14 8.25
CA LEU A 140 -7.73 20.79 6.91
C LEU A 140 -7.86 21.95 5.92
N PHE A 141 -8.93 22.74 6.00
CA PHE A 141 -9.12 23.94 5.18
C PHE A 141 -7.94 24.91 5.30
N ASN A 142 -7.50 25.23 6.53
CA ASN A 142 -6.39 26.15 6.76
C ASN A 142 -5.06 25.54 6.28
N GLN A 143 -4.82 24.27 6.60
CA GLN A 143 -3.61 23.55 6.19
C GLN A 143 -3.44 23.51 4.67
N VAL A 144 -4.53 23.33 3.94
CA VAL A 144 -4.51 23.16 2.49
C VAL A 144 -4.57 24.50 1.73
N ALA A 145 -5.48 25.39 2.12
CA ALA A 145 -5.76 26.63 1.40
C ALA A 145 -4.78 27.75 1.78
N GLU A 146 -4.43 27.88 3.06
CA GLU A 146 -3.55 28.95 3.55
C GLU A 146 -2.09 28.49 3.60
N GLU A 147 -1.83 27.42 4.34
CA GLU A 147 -0.47 26.96 4.63
C GLU A 147 0.15 26.21 3.45
N LYS A 148 -0.68 25.73 2.53
CA LYS A 148 -0.29 24.90 1.38
C LYS A 148 0.57 23.71 1.82
N ASN A 149 0.24 23.13 2.97
CA ASN A 149 0.98 22.03 3.60
C ASN A 149 1.14 20.87 2.61
N THR A 150 2.39 20.53 2.30
CA THR A 150 2.72 19.55 1.27
C THR A 150 2.24 18.15 1.65
N LYS A 151 2.31 17.78 2.93
CA LYS A 151 1.89 16.46 3.44
C LYS A 151 0.37 16.29 3.34
N ASP A 152 -0.40 17.30 3.74
CA ASP A 152 -1.87 17.24 3.66
C ASP A 152 -2.37 17.21 2.22
N ARG A 153 -1.72 17.99 1.33
CA ARG A 153 -2.00 17.93 -0.11
C ARG A 153 -1.67 16.57 -0.70
N GLU A 154 -0.55 15.97 -0.32
CA GLU A 154 -0.18 14.61 -0.73
C GLU A 154 -1.23 13.59 -0.30
N ARG A 155 -1.74 13.66 0.94
CA ARG A 155 -2.83 12.77 1.42
C ARG A 155 -4.08 12.88 0.55
N LEU A 156 -4.47 14.10 0.16
CA LEU A 156 -5.61 14.31 -0.75
C LEU A 156 -5.34 13.73 -2.14
N PHE A 157 -4.10 13.79 -2.64
CA PHE A 157 -3.73 13.14 -3.89
C PHE A 157 -3.76 11.61 -3.80
N CYS A 158 -3.36 11.03 -2.65
CA CYS A 158 -3.45 9.59 -2.43
C CYS A 158 -4.89 9.07 -2.54
N LEU A 159 -5.89 9.87 -2.15
CA LEU A 159 -7.30 9.49 -2.29
C LEU A 159 -7.73 9.27 -3.74
N ILE A 160 -7.10 9.96 -4.70
CA ILE A 160 -7.42 9.87 -6.13
C ILE A 160 -6.41 9.05 -6.94
N GLY A 161 -5.51 8.32 -6.25
CA GLY A 161 -4.49 7.50 -6.92
C GLY A 161 -3.29 8.27 -7.48
N LEU A 162 -3.08 9.53 -7.08
CA LEU A 162 -1.96 10.40 -7.51
C LEU A 162 -0.99 10.70 -6.36
N GLY A 163 -0.89 9.79 -5.39
CA GLY A 163 -0.03 9.92 -4.21
C GLY A 163 1.44 10.11 -4.58
N GLU A 164 1.94 9.34 -5.55
CA GLU A 164 3.33 9.49 -6.00
C GLU A 164 3.55 10.73 -6.86
N LYS A 165 4.67 11.40 -6.61
CA LYS A 165 5.02 12.66 -7.27
C LYS A 165 5.16 12.48 -8.77
N GLU A 166 5.80 11.40 -9.21
CA GLU A 166 6.04 11.11 -10.62
C GLU A 166 4.73 10.84 -11.38
N LEU A 167 3.74 10.22 -10.72
CA LEU A 167 2.40 10.05 -11.29
C LEU A 167 1.68 11.40 -11.37
N ARG A 168 1.77 12.19 -10.30
CA ARG A 168 1.15 13.51 -10.22
C ARG A 168 1.68 14.48 -11.27
N ASP A 169 2.99 14.50 -11.49
CA ASP A 169 3.66 15.37 -12.45
C ASP A 169 3.35 14.98 -13.91
N SER A 170 2.84 13.76 -14.14
CA SER A 170 2.41 13.31 -15.47
C SER A 170 1.04 13.85 -15.91
N VAL A 171 0.28 14.47 -15.00
CA VAL A 171 -1.09 14.92 -15.24
C VAL A 171 -1.14 16.46 -15.24
N PRO A 172 -1.86 17.10 -16.19
CA PRO A 172 -1.98 18.56 -16.20
C PRO A 172 -2.86 19.07 -15.06
N ASP A 173 -2.41 20.14 -14.39
CA ASP A 173 -3.09 20.78 -13.25
C ASP A 173 -3.66 19.79 -12.21
N PRO A 174 -2.80 19.01 -11.52
CA PRO A 174 -3.24 17.93 -10.65
C PRO A 174 -4.16 18.41 -9.51
N TRP A 175 -3.89 19.61 -8.98
CA TRP A 175 -4.64 20.15 -7.84
C TRP A 175 -6.12 20.34 -8.16
N SER A 176 -6.45 20.74 -9.40
CA SER A 176 -7.84 20.88 -9.83
C SER A 176 -8.61 19.57 -9.76
N LEU A 177 -7.94 18.41 -9.84
CA LEU A 177 -8.56 17.09 -9.89
C LEU A 177 -9.09 16.62 -8.54
N VAL A 178 -8.55 17.16 -7.44
CA VAL A 178 -8.99 16.83 -6.08
C VAL A 178 -10.48 17.12 -5.90
N ARG A 179 -11.04 18.11 -6.60
CA ARG A 179 -12.48 18.41 -6.58
C ARG A 179 -13.34 17.27 -7.15
N TYR A 180 -12.77 16.44 -8.03
CA TYR A 180 -13.44 15.29 -8.62
C TYR A 180 -13.15 13.99 -7.84
N ALA A 181 -12.60 14.07 -6.62
CA ALA A 181 -12.28 12.89 -5.83
C ALA A 181 -13.46 11.91 -5.74
N GLY A 182 -14.67 12.40 -5.47
CA GLY A 182 -15.87 11.56 -5.40
C GLY A 182 -16.23 10.84 -6.71
N LEU A 183 -15.82 11.34 -7.88
CA LEU A 183 -16.02 10.66 -9.17
C LEU A 183 -14.86 9.70 -9.48
N LEU A 184 -13.64 10.04 -9.08
CA LEU A 184 -12.43 9.25 -9.33
C LEU A 184 -12.32 8.02 -8.41
N THR A 185 -12.95 8.07 -7.23
CA THR A 185 -13.02 6.96 -6.27
C THR A 185 -14.23 6.04 -6.46
N GLN A 186 -15.14 6.35 -7.37
CA GLN A 186 -16.24 5.45 -7.72
C GLN A 186 -15.73 4.27 -8.54
N PHE A 187 -16.06 3.06 -8.10
CA PHE A 187 -15.81 1.82 -8.84
C PHE A 187 -17.14 1.06 -8.95
N PRO A 188 -17.59 0.73 -10.17
CA PRO A 188 -17.04 1.12 -11.48
C PRO A 188 -17.20 2.62 -11.77
N ARG A 189 -16.39 3.11 -12.71
CA ARG A 189 -16.47 4.50 -13.20
C ARG A 189 -17.52 4.61 -14.32
N SER A 190 -18.47 5.52 -14.18
CA SER A 190 -19.65 5.63 -15.04
C SER A 190 -19.47 6.62 -16.20
N ALA A 191 -20.20 6.41 -17.29
CA ALA A 191 -20.22 7.35 -18.42
C ALA A 191 -20.73 8.74 -18.01
N GLU A 192 -21.71 8.81 -17.09
CA GLU A 192 -22.24 10.06 -16.55
C GLU A 192 -21.20 10.81 -15.69
N GLY A 193 -20.38 10.07 -14.93
CA GLY A 193 -19.27 10.64 -14.19
C GLY A 193 -18.21 11.26 -15.12
N LEU A 194 -17.87 10.56 -16.21
CA LEU A 194 -16.98 11.10 -17.25
C LEU A 194 -17.58 12.37 -17.88
N GLN A 195 -18.85 12.33 -18.25
CA GLN A 195 -19.56 13.48 -18.82
C GLN A 195 -19.53 14.69 -17.89
N THR A 196 -19.79 14.48 -16.60
CA THR A 196 -19.80 15.53 -15.58
C THR A 196 -18.42 16.15 -15.41
N LEU A 197 -17.38 15.31 -15.31
CA LEU A 197 -15.99 15.75 -15.20
C LEU A 197 -15.58 16.61 -16.40
N LEU A 198 -15.85 16.13 -17.63
CA LEU A 198 -15.44 16.85 -18.84
C LEU A 198 -16.19 18.16 -19.05
N ARG A 199 -17.49 18.21 -18.76
CA ARG A 199 -18.30 19.44 -18.88
C ARG A 199 -17.74 20.56 -18.01
N ASP A 200 -17.47 20.26 -16.74
CA ASP A 200 -16.94 21.23 -15.78
C ASP A 200 -15.48 21.60 -16.09
N ALA A 201 -14.61 20.62 -16.38
CA ALA A 201 -13.19 20.88 -16.60
C ALA A 201 -12.88 21.64 -17.90
N LEU A 202 -13.74 21.51 -18.93
CA LEU A 202 -13.60 22.17 -20.23
C LEU A 202 -14.50 23.41 -20.38
N GLY A 203 -15.44 23.64 -19.46
CA GLY A 203 -16.40 24.74 -19.53
C GLY A 203 -17.44 24.58 -20.65
N VAL A 204 -17.71 23.36 -21.09
CA VAL A 204 -18.57 23.06 -22.24
C VAL A 204 -20.01 22.79 -21.78
N ARG A 205 -20.99 23.47 -22.39
CA ARG A 205 -22.40 23.39 -21.97
C ARG A 205 -23.04 22.03 -22.26
N LYS A 206 -22.86 21.51 -23.49
CA LYS A 206 -23.45 20.26 -23.99
C LYS A 206 -22.36 19.28 -24.41
N LEU A 207 -22.25 18.21 -23.64
CA LEU A 207 -21.36 17.07 -23.88
C LEU A 207 -22.11 15.81 -23.46
N GLU A 208 -22.09 14.78 -24.29
CA GLU A 208 -22.72 13.46 -24.07
C GLU A 208 -21.72 12.34 -24.39
N VAL A 209 -21.91 11.16 -23.80
CA VAL A 209 -21.07 9.98 -24.02
C VAL A 209 -21.92 8.87 -24.64
N GLU A 210 -21.64 8.53 -25.89
CA GLU A 210 -22.24 7.40 -26.60
C GLU A 210 -21.42 6.13 -26.31
N GLN A 211 -22.04 5.17 -25.64
CA GLN A 211 -21.41 3.90 -25.25
C GLN A 211 -21.56 2.84 -26.34
N CYS A 212 -20.69 1.83 -26.31
CA CYS A 212 -20.78 0.62 -27.14
C CYS A 212 -20.77 0.89 -28.66
N VAL A 213 -19.91 1.80 -29.11
CA VAL A 213 -19.81 2.20 -30.52
C VAL A 213 -19.23 1.06 -31.34
N LEU A 214 -19.88 0.74 -32.45
CA LEU A 214 -19.42 -0.29 -33.38
C LEU A 214 -18.08 0.10 -34.01
N ARG A 215 -17.10 -0.80 -33.92
CA ARG A 215 -15.82 -0.71 -34.63
C ARG A 215 -15.47 -2.01 -35.34
N ARG A 216 -14.55 -1.91 -36.31
CA ARG A 216 -13.90 -3.04 -36.97
C ARG A 216 -12.50 -3.18 -36.40
N VAL A 217 -12.17 -4.37 -35.89
CA VAL A 217 -10.89 -4.64 -35.22
C VAL A 217 -10.15 -5.71 -36.00
N PRO A 218 -8.86 -5.52 -36.34
CA PRO A 218 -8.06 -6.54 -36.99
C PRO A 218 -7.84 -7.73 -36.06
N ILE A 219 -7.99 -8.95 -36.58
CA ILE A 219 -7.69 -10.18 -35.85
C ILE A 219 -6.16 -10.34 -35.79
N PRO A 220 -5.56 -10.50 -34.59
CA PRO A 220 -4.12 -10.68 -34.44
C PRO A 220 -3.58 -11.80 -35.33
N LYS A 221 -2.41 -11.58 -35.94
CA LYS A 221 -1.84 -12.48 -36.97
C LYS A 221 -1.62 -13.91 -36.47
N ASP A 222 -1.37 -14.08 -35.17
CA ASP A 222 -1.18 -15.36 -34.47
C ASP A 222 -2.51 -16.06 -34.13
N GLN A 223 -3.64 -15.36 -34.17
CA GLN A 223 -4.99 -15.90 -33.97
C GLN A 223 -5.79 -16.00 -35.28
N GLN A 224 -5.19 -15.66 -36.40
CA GLN A 224 -5.78 -15.85 -37.72
C GLN A 224 -5.80 -17.32 -38.10
N MET A 225 -6.94 -17.78 -38.60
CA MET A 225 -7.09 -19.15 -39.11
C MET A 225 -6.16 -19.37 -40.31
N ARG A 226 -5.30 -20.39 -40.23
CA ARG A 226 -4.42 -20.80 -41.33
C ARG A 226 -4.50 -22.30 -41.52
N LEU A 227 -4.79 -22.73 -42.75
CA LEU A 227 -4.85 -24.15 -43.12
C LEU A 227 -3.50 -24.83 -42.87
N GLY A 228 -3.51 -25.97 -42.18
CA GLY A 228 -2.33 -26.80 -41.93
C GLY A 228 -1.35 -26.29 -40.86
N ILE A 229 -1.64 -25.17 -40.19
CA ILE A 229 -0.73 -24.56 -39.19
C ILE A 229 -1.39 -24.43 -37.81
N SER A 230 -2.69 -24.10 -37.72
CA SER A 230 -3.36 -23.77 -36.46
C SER A 230 -4.46 -24.75 -36.07
N GLY A 231 -4.42 -25.22 -34.82
CA GLY A 231 -5.41 -26.09 -34.17
C GLY A 231 -6.66 -25.34 -33.73
N MET A 232 -7.35 -24.67 -34.66
CA MET A 232 -8.66 -24.07 -34.38
C MET A 232 -9.76 -25.11 -34.56
N SER A 233 -10.64 -25.22 -33.57
CA SER A 233 -11.74 -26.19 -33.57
C SER A 233 -13.02 -25.54 -34.10
N LEU A 234 -13.67 -26.20 -35.06
CA LEU A 234 -14.94 -25.77 -35.63
C LEU A 234 -16.00 -25.66 -34.52
N GLY A 235 -16.69 -24.52 -34.44
CA GLY A 235 -17.72 -24.25 -33.43
C GLY A 235 -17.22 -23.73 -32.07
N LEU A 236 -15.89 -23.71 -31.82
CA LEU A 236 -15.31 -23.19 -30.57
C LEU A 236 -14.50 -21.91 -30.78
N SER A 237 -13.55 -21.92 -31.73
CA SER A 237 -12.59 -20.82 -31.92
C SER A 237 -12.48 -20.32 -33.35
N THR A 238 -13.36 -20.80 -34.24
CA THR A 238 -13.28 -20.50 -35.66
C THR A 238 -13.89 -19.13 -35.98
N VAL A 239 -13.06 -18.19 -36.44
CA VAL A 239 -13.48 -16.87 -36.93
C VAL A 239 -12.94 -16.68 -38.35
N LEU A 240 -13.81 -16.23 -39.26
CA LEU A 240 -13.49 -16.04 -40.67
C LEU A 240 -13.13 -14.58 -40.96
N GLY A 241 -12.07 -14.37 -41.75
CA GLY A 241 -11.62 -13.06 -42.21
C GLY A 241 -10.39 -12.53 -41.46
N SER A 242 -10.00 -11.30 -41.77
CA SER A 242 -8.88 -10.58 -41.12
C SER A 242 -9.34 -9.58 -40.07
N GLU A 243 -10.65 -9.34 -39.95
CA GLU A 243 -11.26 -8.35 -39.05
C GLU A 243 -12.58 -8.87 -38.47
N ILE A 244 -12.91 -8.41 -37.26
CA ILE A 244 -14.18 -8.73 -36.56
C ILE A 244 -14.87 -7.44 -36.09
N ALA A 245 -16.21 -7.49 -36.01
CA ALA A 245 -16.99 -6.42 -35.41
C ALA A 245 -16.87 -6.45 -33.88
N ASP A 246 -16.65 -5.31 -33.27
CA ASP A 246 -16.61 -5.14 -31.82
C ASP A 246 -17.46 -3.94 -31.40
N ARG A 247 -18.15 -4.08 -30.26
CA ARG A 247 -18.93 -3.02 -29.59
C ARG A 247 -18.53 -2.83 -28.14
N MET A 248 -17.62 -3.64 -27.58
CA MET A 248 -17.23 -3.55 -26.18
C MET A 248 -16.03 -2.63 -25.97
N GLY A 249 -15.14 -2.53 -26.96
CA GLY A 249 -13.88 -1.80 -26.80
C GLY A 249 -13.90 -0.32 -27.18
N LYS A 250 -15.07 0.30 -27.44
CA LYS A 250 -15.13 1.70 -27.94
C LYS A 250 -16.34 2.50 -27.46
N PHE A 251 -16.12 3.78 -27.16
CA PHE A 251 -17.16 4.78 -26.93
C PHE A 251 -16.87 6.07 -27.72
N ARG A 252 -17.80 7.02 -27.69
CA ARG A 252 -17.66 8.31 -28.40
C ARG A 252 -18.12 9.46 -27.53
N ILE A 253 -17.39 10.56 -27.59
CA ILE A 253 -17.71 11.81 -26.90
C ILE A 253 -18.36 12.73 -27.92
N LEU A 254 -19.59 13.13 -27.65
CA LEU A 254 -20.36 14.06 -28.46
C LEU A 254 -20.27 15.45 -27.83
N ILE A 255 -19.73 16.43 -28.53
CA ILE A 255 -19.64 17.82 -28.07
C ILE A 255 -20.40 18.75 -29.01
N GLY A 256 -21.18 19.68 -28.45
CA GLY A 256 -21.77 20.78 -29.19
C GLY A 256 -23.30 20.83 -29.14
N PRO A 257 -23.92 21.82 -29.81
CA PRO A 257 -23.32 22.73 -30.81
C PRO A 257 -22.27 23.71 -30.25
N LEU A 258 -21.19 23.95 -31.00
CA LEU A 258 -20.06 24.85 -30.66
C LEU A 258 -19.97 26.04 -31.61
N SER A 259 -19.46 27.19 -31.13
CA SER A 259 -19.01 28.29 -32.01
C SER A 259 -17.71 27.93 -32.74
N LYS A 260 -17.36 28.64 -33.83
CA LYS A 260 -16.11 28.41 -34.57
C LYS A 260 -14.88 28.51 -33.66
N LYS A 261 -14.86 29.49 -32.76
CA LYS A 261 -13.75 29.69 -31.82
C LYS A 261 -13.59 28.52 -30.84
N GLU A 262 -14.69 28.02 -30.28
CA GLU A 262 -14.67 26.86 -29.37
C GLU A 262 -14.35 25.55 -30.10
N PHE A 263 -14.76 25.45 -31.37
CA PHE A 263 -14.43 24.32 -32.22
C PHE A 263 -12.92 24.28 -32.49
N ASP A 264 -12.33 25.39 -32.91
CA ASP A 264 -10.89 25.46 -33.23
C ASP A 264 -10.02 25.25 -31.98
N THR A 265 -10.46 25.63 -30.78
CA THR A 265 -9.70 25.36 -29.54
C THR A 265 -9.72 23.89 -29.12
N LEU A 266 -10.67 23.08 -29.59
CA LEU A 266 -10.79 21.65 -29.26
C LEU A 266 -10.19 20.72 -30.33
N LEU A 267 -9.63 21.27 -31.40
CA LEU A 267 -8.96 20.50 -32.45
C LEU A 267 -7.72 19.76 -31.93
N PRO A 268 -7.35 18.61 -32.52
CA PRO A 268 -6.15 17.88 -32.11
C PRO A 268 -4.88 18.74 -32.13
N GLY A 269 -4.04 18.63 -31.09
CA GLY A 269 -2.80 19.41 -30.94
C GLY A 269 -2.97 20.77 -30.27
N THR A 270 -4.17 21.12 -29.81
CA THR A 270 -4.37 22.28 -28.93
C THR A 270 -4.26 21.89 -27.45
N PRO A 271 -3.92 22.83 -26.55
CA PRO A 271 -3.86 22.55 -25.11
C PRO A 271 -5.18 22.05 -24.50
N GLN A 272 -6.33 22.49 -25.04
CA GLN A 272 -7.64 22.08 -24.54
C GLN A 272 -7.98 20.65 -25.00
N HIS A 273 -7.55 20.25 -26.19
CA HIS A 273 -7.65 18.86 -26.65
C HIS A 273 -6.76 17.93 -25.82
N ASP A 274 -5.52 18.34 -25.53
CA ASP A 274 -4.60 17.55 -24.70
C ASP A 274 -5.15 17.39 -23.27
N LYS A 275 -5.76 18.45 -22.72
CA LYS A 275 -6.48 18.39 -21.44
C LYS A 275 -7.66 17.41 -21.49
N LEU A 276 -8.52 17.48 -22.51
CA LEU A 276 -9.63 16.55 -22.73
C LEU A 276 -9.11 15.09 -22.75
N ALA A 277 -8.12 14.80 -23.60
CA ALA A 277 -7.56 13.46 -23.74
C ALA A 277 -6.92 12.96 -22.43
N SER A 278 -6.20 13.82 -21.72
CA SER A 278 -5.57 13.47 -20.43
C SER A 278 -6.60 13.17 -19.35
N LEU A 279 -7.68 13.94 -19.26
CA LEU A 279 -8.77 13.72 -18.30
C LEU A 279 -9.54 12.43 -18.59
N ILE A 280 -9.81 12.14 -19.86
CA ILE A 280 -10.44 10.87 -20.27
C ILE A 280 -9.56 9.70 -19.85
N ARG A 281 -8.26 9.77 -20.16
CA ARG A 281 -7.28 8.73 -19.77
C ARG A 281 -7.27 8.56 -18.25
N LEU A 282 -7.15 9.64 -17.49
CA LEU A 282 -7.21 9.59 -16.03
C LEU A 282 -8.53 8.99 -15.51
N TYR A 283 -9.66 9.24 -16.17
CA TYR A 283 -10.96 8.71 -15.73
C TYR A 283 -11.16 7.24 -16.11
N ILE A 284 -10.57 6.75 -17.19
CA ILE A 284 -10.82 5.38 -17.64
C ILE A 284 -9.83 4.38 -17.05
N LEU A 285 -10.34 3.23 -16.58
CA LEU A 285 -9.52 2.15 -16.03
C LEU A 285 -9.00 1.19 -17.12
N ASP A 286 -9.86 0.87 -18.08
CA ASP A 286 -9.60 -0.11 -19.14
C ASP A 286 -9.18 0.55 -20.46
N PRO A 287 -8.58 -0.18 -21.41
CA PRO A 287 -8.02 0.41 -22.62
C PRO A 287 -9.07 0.80 -23.67
N PHE A 288 -10.24 1.35 -23.32
CA PHE A 288 -11.27 1.69 -24.29
C PHE A 288 -10.77 2.69 -25.35
N ASP A 289 -11.06 2.39 -26.61
CA ASP A 289 -10.88 3.33 -27.72
C ASP A 289 -11.95 4.43 -27.65
N PHE A 290 -11.62 5.66 -28.07
CA PHE A 290 -12.61 6.74 -28.08
C PHE A 290 -12.47 7.70 -29.25
N ASP A 291 -13.62 8.09 -29.78
CA ASP A 291 -13.72 9.16 -30.77
C ASP A 291 -14.25 10.43 -30.14
N LEU A 292 -13.85 11.57 -30.70
CA LEU A 292 -14.45 12.86 -30.42
C LEU A 292 -15.29 13.28 -31.63
N GLN A 293 -16.60 13.43 -31.45
CA GLN A 293 -17.50 14.01 -32.44
C GLN A 293 -17.90 15.42 -31.99
N MET A 294 -17.54 16.42 -32.79
CA MET A 294 -17.85 17.81 -32.51
C MET A 294 -18.89 18.32 -33.49
N THR A 295 -19.92 18.98 -32.95
CA THR A 295 -21.00 19.61 -33.72
C THR A 295 -20.77 21.11 -33.74
N LEU A 296 -20.56 21.69 -34.91
CA LEU A 296 -20.46 23.13 -35.13
C LEU A 296 -21.87 23.71 -35.30
N ALA A 297 -22.13 24.84 -34.64
CA ALA A 297 -23.43 25.50 -34.68
C ALA A 297 -23.77 25.99 -36.09
N ALA A 298 -25.07 26.08 -36.39
CA ALA A 298 -25.53 26.56 -37.69
C ALA A 298 -24.95 27.95 -38.01
N LYS A 299 -24.57 28.16 -39.27
CA LYS A 299 -23.98 29.40 -39.82
C LYS A 299 -22.53 29.72 -39.40
N GLU A 300 -21.90 28.92 -38.55
CA GLU A 300 -20.48 29.11 -38.15
C GLU A 300 -19.49 28.46 -39.13
N ALA A 301 -19.95 27.55 -39.99
CA ALA A 301 -19.10 26.88 -40.98
C ALA A 301 -18.72 27.84 -42.12
N GLU A 302 -17.42 27.99 -42.38
CA GLU A 302 -16.89 28.75 -43.51
C GLU A 302 -16.43 27.83 -44.64
N PRO A 303 -16.63 28.23 -45.92
CA PRO A 303 -16.13 27.45 -47.04
C PRO A 303 -14.60 27.50 -47.11
N ILE A 304 -13.99 26.37 -47.43
CA ILE A 304 -12.54 26.26 -47.60
C ILE A 304 -11.99 27.25 -48.65
N ARG A 305 -10.88 27.92 -48.32
CA ARG A 305 -10.13 28.80 -49.22
C ARG A 305 -8.70 28.28 -49.36
N LEU A 306 -8.25 28.07 -50.60
CA LEU A 306 -6.89 27.60 -50.88
C LEU A 306 -5.89 28.77 -50.76
N GLY A 307 -4.71 28.49 -50.20
CA GLY A 307 -3.59 29.45 -50.13
C GLY A 307 -3.56 30.34 -48.88
N ASP A 308 -4.47 30.12 -47.93
CA ASP A 308 -4.46 30.82 -46.64
C ASP A 308 -3.50 30.11 -45.65
N PRO A 309 -2.44 30.79 -45.15
CA PRO A 309 -1.50 30.19 -44.21
C PRO A 309 -2.13 29.81 -42.86
N ASP A 310 -3.21 30.47 -42.45
CA ASP A 310 -4.02 30.14 -41.27
C ASP A 310 -5.33 29.41 -41.66
N GLY A 311 -5.37 28.86 -42.88
CA GLY A 311 -6.56 28.25 -43.48
C GLY A 311 -6.99 26.90 -42.89
N ALA A 312 -8.16 26.44 -43.34
CA ALA A 312 -8.74 25.18 -42.88
C ALA A 312 -7.84 23.96 -43.16
N LYS A 313 -7.69 23.09 -42.15
CA LYS A 313 -6.93 21.83 -42.22
C LYS A 313 -7.83 20.72 -42.78
N LEU A 314 -7.32 20.03 -43.81
CA LEU A 314 -8.05 18.94 -44.46
C LEU A 314 -8.39 17.83 -43.45
N GLY A 315 -9.67 17.43 -43.43
CA GLY A 315 -10.17 16.38 -42.54
C GLY A 315 -10.43 16.84 -41.10
N TRP A 316 -10.21 18.12 -40.79
CA TRP A 316 -10.42 18.67 -39.43
C TRP A 316 -11.51 19.73 -39.42
N ASN A 317 -11.31 20.84 -40.13
CA ASN A 317 -12.26 21.97 -40.19
C ASN A 317 -12.52 22.46 -41.64
N SER A 318 -12.26 21.59 -42.63
CA SER A 318 -12.50 21.87 -44.05
C SER A 318 -13.96 21.58 -44.45
N TRP A 319 -14.75 22.62 -44.66
CA TRP A 319 -16.14 22.50 -45.15
C TRP A 319 -16.24 22.91 -46.63
N CYS A 320 -16.86 22.08 -47.46
CA CYS A 320 -17.07 22.35 -48.88
C CYS A 320 -18.56 22.38 -49.19
N PHE A 321 -19.10 23.56 -49.53
CA PHE A 321 -20.51 23.75 -49.84
C PHE A 321 -20.74 24.96 -50.74
N ALA A 322 -21.83 24.94 -51.51
CA ALA A 322 -22.29 26.05 -52.34
C ALA A 322 -23.53 26.69 -51.70
N GLY A 323 -23.40 27.89 -51.11
CA GLY A 323 -24.51 28.61 -50.45
C GLY A 323 -24.04 29.61 -49.39
N ALA A 324 -24.96 30.43 -48.84
CA ALA A 324 -24.63 31.48 -47.88
C ALA A 324 -24.34 30.97 -46.45
N THR A 325 -24.99 29.88 -46.01
CA THR A 325 -24.80 29.30 -44.66
C THR A 325 -25.15 27.81 -44.63
N LEU A 326 -24.36 26.99 -43.92
CA LEU A 326 -24.74 25.61 -43.59
C LEU A 326 -25.56 25.52 -42.30
N GLY A 327 -26.34 24.43 -42.17
CA GLY A 327 -26.94 24.02 -40.90
C GLY A 327 -25.89 23.53 -39.89
N GLU A 328 -26.31 22.82 -38.85
CA GLU A 328 -25.34 22.19 -37.94
C GLU A 328 -24.50 21.13 -38.69
N THR A 329 -23.19 21.16 -38.46
CA THR A 329 -22.24 20.24 -39.09
C THR A 329 -21.46 19.45 -38.07
N THR A 330 -21.30 18.15 -38.29
CA THR A 330 -20.54 17.27 -37.40
C THR A 330 -19.21 16.87 -38.01
N ALA A 331 -18.16 16.89 -37.18
CA ALA A 331 -16.83 16.37 -37.51
C ALA A 331 -16.48 15.25 -36.53
N LEU A 332 -15.92 14.15 -37.05
CA LEU A 332 -15.49 13.00 -36.26
C LEU A 332 -13.96 12.92 -36.24
N PHE A 333 -13.39 12.97 -35.05
CA PHE A 333 -11.96 12.88 -34.79
C PHE A 333 -11.68 11.57 -34.07
N PRO A 334 -11.09 10.56 -34.76
CA PRO A 334 -10.58 9.40 -34.07
C PRO A 334 -9.38 9.82 -33.22
N ILE A 335 -9.50 9.72 -31.90
CA ILE A 335 -8.39 10.00 -31.00
C ILE A 335 -7.64 8.69 -30.86
N ALA A 336 -6.67 8.47 -31.76
CA ALA A 336 -5.83 7.30 -31.65
C ALA A 336 -5.14 7.30 -30.27
N HIS A 337 -5.04 6.10 -29.66
CA HIS A 337 -4.05 5.85 -28.63
C HIS A 337 -2.65 6.02 -29.26
N SER A 338 -2.20 7.27 -29.46
CA SER A 338 -0.77 7.52 -29.61
C SER A 338 -0.15 7.04 -28.31
N ALA A 339 0.71 6.02 -28.42
CA ALA A 339 1.63 5.67 -27.35
C ALA A 339 2.38 6.95 -27.02
N THR A 340 2.10 7.56 -25.87
CA THR A 340 2.84 8.72 -25.40
C THR A 340 4.30 8.26 -25.34
N PRO A 341 5.24 8.92 -26.04
CA PRO A 341 6.64 8.61 -25.86
C PRO A 341 6.95 8.90 -24.38
N ALA A 342 7.45 7.88 -23.68
CA ALA A 342 7.93 8.06 -22.32
C ALA A 342 8.98 9.19 -22.34
N PRO A 343 8.89 10.20 -21.45
CA PRO A 343 9.94 11.20 -21.35
C PRO A 343 11.24 10.48 -20.96
N SER A 344 12.24 10.53 -21.85
CA SER A 344 13.62 10.16 -21.54
C SER A 344 14.15 11.18 -20.54
N THR A 345 14.09 10.86 -19.25
CA THR A 345 14.75 11.64 -18.20
C THR A 345 15.76 10.78 -17.49
N GLU A 346 17.01 11.24 -17.54
CA GLU A 346 18.16 10.70 -16.84
C GLU A 346 17.89 10.58 -15.33
N VAL A 347 18.58 9.61 -14.75
CA VAL A 347 18.48 9.14 -13.37
C VAL A 347 19.14 10.16 -12.45
N GLY A 348 18.40 10.62 -11.44
CA GLY A 348 18.92 11.53 -10.42
C GLY A 348 18.08 11.50 -9.15
N TYR A 349 18.74 11.05 -8.08
CA TYR A 349 18.39 11.10 -6.66
C TYR A 349 17.42 10.05 -6.08
N ALA A 350 17.99 9.20 -5.22
CA ALA A 350 17.28 8.43 -4.22
C ALA A 350 16.71 9.37 -3.13
N PRO A 351 15.48 9.15 -2.64
CA PRO A 351 14.99 9.87 -1.48
C PRO A 351 15.86 9.50 -0.27
N GLU A 352 16.39 10.51 0.43
CA GLU A 352 16.99 10.30 1.74
C GLU A 352 15.91 9.74 2.67
N PHE A 353 16.08 8.47 3.03
CA PHE A 353 15.34 7.84 4.11
C PHE A 353 15.72 8.52 5.42
N LYS A 354 14.96 9.54 5.80
CA LYS A 354 15.06 10.09 7.15
C LYS A 354 14.23 9.22 8.07
N GLU A 355 14.89 8.54 9.02
CA GLU A 355 14.20 7.74 10.03
C GLU A 355 13.15 8.59 10.77
N PRO A 356 11.99 8.00 11.11
CA PRO A 356 11.00 8.70 11.92
C PRO A 356 11.60 9.05 13.27
N SER A 357 11.54 10.34 13.64
CA SER A 357 12.05 10.84 14.91
C SER A 357 11.45 10.08 16.09
N SER A 358 12.31 9.56 16.95
CA SER A 358 11.95 8.91 18.21
C SER A 358 11.43 9.92 19.22
N LEU A 359 10.75 9.46 20.29
CA LEU A 359 10.34 10.34 21.39
C LEU A 359 11.55 11.04 22.03
N ILE A 360 12.72 10.38 22.03
CA ILE A 360 13.97 10.95 22.54
C ILE A 360 14.40 12.14 21.67
N ASP A 361 14.27 12.03 20.34
CA ASP A 361 14.60 13.14 19.44
C ASP A 361 13.66 14.34 19.66
N TYR A 362 12.35 14.09 19.81
CA TYR A 362 11.40 15.15 20.17
C TYR A 362 11.72 15.78 21.52
N TYR A 363 12.05 14.96 22.53
CA TYR A 363 12.45 15.44 23.85
C TYR A 363 13.68 16.35 23.78
N GLN A 364 14.73 15.92 23.07
CA GLN A 364 15.95 16.72 22.90
C GLN A 364 15.67 18.03 22.15
N GLN A 365 14.85 18.00 21.10
CA GLN A 365 14.44 19.19 20.37
C GLN A 365 13.62 20.15 21.24
N GLU A 366 12.66 19.66 22.01
CA GLU A 366 11.85 20.48 22.92
C GLU A 366 12.69 21.07 24.04
N LEU A 367 13.62 20.30 24.61
CA LEU A 367 14.53 20.79 25.64
C LEU A 367 15.46 21.89 25.08
N SER A 368 15.96 21.73 23.86
CA SER A 368 16.74 22.77 23.18
C SER A 368 15.91 24.04 22.99
N LYS A 369 14.68 23.93 22.47
CA LYS A 369 13.79 25.08 22.27
C LYS A 369 13.49 25.82 23.58
N LEU A 370 13.26 25.10 24.68
CA LEU A 370 13.04 25.72 25.98
C LEU A 370 14.28 26.48 26.47
N ARG A 371 15.48 25.92 26.28
CA ARG A 371 16.76 26.58 26.61
C ARG A 371 17.00 27.82 25.75
N ASP A 372 16.70 27.75 24.45
CA ASP A 372 16.82 28.89 23.53
C ASP A 372 15.85 30.01 23.93
N LEU A 373 14.58 29.68 24.22
CA LEU A 373 13.59 30.64 24.74
C LEU A 373 14.04 31.27 26.06
N ALA A 374 14.61 30.46 26.95
CA ALA A 374 15.17 30.91 28.21
C ALA A 374 16.31 31.93 28.02
N ALA A 375 17.23 31.66 27.08
CA ALA A 375 18.32 32.56 26.73
C ALA A 375 17.79 33.87 26.14
N ASP A 376 16.81 33.81 25.22
CA ASP A 376 16.17 34.98 24.63
C ASP A 376 15.47 35.85 25.69
N TYR A 377 14.78 35.22 26.64
CA TYR A 377 14.14 35.93 27.76
C TYR A 377 15.17 36.61 28.66
N ALA A 378 16.29 35.94 28.97
CA ALA A 378 17.38 36.46 29.79
C ALA A 378 18.08 37.68 29.15
N ILE A 379 18.14 37.75 27.81
CA ILE A 379 18.66 38.95 27.11
C ILE A 379 17.75 40.16 27.35
N SER A 380 16.43 39.97 27.32
CA SER A 380 15.45 41.04 27.57
C SER A 380 15.22 41.35 29.06
N HIS A 381 15.53 40.42 29.97
CA HIS A 381 15.31 40.54 31.42
C HIS A 381 16.57 40.07 32.18
N PRO A 382 17.56 40.96 32.39
CA PRO A 382 18.86 40.59 32.97
C PRO A 382 18.79 39.94 34.36
N GLU A 383 17.76 40.28 35.14
CA GLU A 383 17.52 39.74 36.49
C GLU A 383 17.21 38.24 36.48
N LEU A 384 16.67 37.73 35.37
CA LEU A 384 16.31 36.32 35.17
C LEU A 384 17.53 35.46 34.79
N SER A 385 18.60 36.09 34.28
CA SER A 385 19.80 35.39 33.81
C SER A 385 20.45 34.56 34.90
N ALA A 386 20.40 34.96 36.17
CA ALA A 386 21.01 34.23 37.29
C ALA A 386 20.30 32.90 37.59
N MET A 387 19.00 32.80 37.27
CA MET A 387 18.17 31.63 37.55
C MET A 387 18.23 30.59 36.43
N VAL A 388 18.44 31.06 35.19
CA VAL A 388 18.25 30.27 33.97
C VAL A 388 19.54 30.06 33.16
N SER A 389 20.57 30.90 33.34
CA SER A 389 21.82 30.85 32.55
C SER A 389 23.09 30.84 33.43
N GLY A 390 24.08 30.05 33.03
CA GLY A 390 25.42 30.01 33.65
C GLY A 390 25.61 28.93 34.72
N HIS A 391 26.75 28.99 35.43
CA HIS A 391 27.15 27.96 36.42
C HIS A 391 26.41 28.04 37.77
N LEU A 392 25.51 29.02 37.91
CA LEU A 392 24.67 29.27 39.09
C LEU A 392 23.18 28.95 38.85
N ALA A 393 22.84 28.39 37.67
CA ALA A 393 21.47 28.02 37.34
C ALA A 393 20.91 27.00 38.33
N ASP A 394 19.65 27.18 38.73
CA ASP A 394 19.00 26.33 39.73
C ASP A 394 18.74 24.92 39.16
N ALA A 395 19.22 23.88 39.85
CA ALA A 395 19.00 22.49 39.47
C ALA A 395 17.50 22.11 39.44
N GLY A 396 16.66 22.79 40.21
CA GLY A 396 15.19 22.64 40.19
C GLY A 396 14.57 23.19 38.90
N VAL A 397 15.08 24.29 38.36
CA VAL A 397 14.62 24.88 37.09
C VAL A 397 14.97 23.98 35.91
N GLU A 398 16.18 23.41 35.89
CA GLU A 398 16.59 22.44 34.86
C GLU A 398 15.66 21.21 34.87
N ARG A 399 15.41 20.61 36.04
CA ARG A 399 14.46 19.48 36.15
C ARG A 399 13.04 19.82 35.71
N LEU A 400 12.60 21.07 35.94
CA LEU A 400 11.31 21.53 35.45
C LEU A 400 11.30 21.60 33.92
N PHE A 401 12.35 22.14 33.30
CA PHE A 401 12.51 22.16 31.84
C PHE A 401 12.56 20.75 31.25
N GLU A 402 13.26 19.81 31.88
CA GLU A 402 13.24 18.40 31.48
C GLU A 402 11.82 17.82 31.53
N GLY A 403 11.09 18.04 32.63
CA GLY A 403 9.70 17.57 32.77
C GLY A 403 8.75 18.16 31.72
N VAL A 404 8.83 19.48 31.49
CA VAL A 404 8.01 20.18 30.49
C VAL A 404 8.39 19.76 29.07
N ALA A 405 9.67 19.62 28.77
CA ALA A 405 10.15 19.13 27.48
C ALA A 405 9.61 17.73 27.17
N PHE A 406 9.57 16.83 28.16
CA PHE A 406 9.01 15.50 27.98
C PHE A 406 7.50 15.53 27.68
N LEU A 407 6.72 16.34 28.39
CA LEU A 407 5.29 16.50 28.10
C LEU A 407 5.05 17.12 26.72
N ASN A 408 5.80 18.17 26.37
CA ASN A 408 5.72 18.82 25.07
C ASN A 408 6.14 17.89 23.93
N ALA A 409 7.13 17.02 24.15
CA ALA A 409 7.58 16.04 23.17
C ALA A 409 6.48 15.03 22.83
N ASN A 410 5.73 14.55 23.82
CA ASN A 410 4.58 13.67 23.58
C ASN A 410 3.49 14.38 22.75
N LEU A 411 3.21 15.65 23.06
CA LEU A 411 2.23 16.45 22.33
C LEU A 411 2.69 16.70 20.88
N GLN A 412 3.96 17.08 20.69
CA GLN A 412 4.57 17.29 19.38
C GLN A 412 4.57 16.02 18.54
N GLN A 413 4.94 14.87 19.14
CA GLN A 413 4.84 13.57 18.48
C GLN A 413 3.40 13.29 18.02
N LYS A 414 2.40 13.55 18.89
CA LYS A 414 0.99 13.39 18.54
C LYS A 414 0.55 14.39 17.46
N LEU A 415 1.14 15.58 17.38
CA LEU A 415 0.90 16.54 16.30
C LEU A 415 1.46 16.07 14.96
N ASP A 416 2.62 15.42 14.98
CA ASP A 416 3.26 14.90 13.77
C ASP A 416 2.65 13.56 13.27
N ASP A 417 1.79 12.92 14.06
CA ASP A 417 1.01 11.74 13.63
C ASP A 417 0.22 12.00 12.33
N ASN A 418 0.36 11.11 11.34
CA ASN A 418 -0.17 11.23 10.00
C ASN A 418 -1.65 10.79 9.84
N PHE A 419 -2.53 11.20 10.76
CA PHE A 419 -3.93 10.74 10.85
C PHE A 419 -4.09 9.21 10.83
N PRO A 420 -3.37 8.46 11.71
CA PRO A 420 -3.44 7.01 11.78
C PRO A 420 -4.87 6.50 11.96
N GLU A 421 -5.71 7.27 12.66
CA GLU A 421 -7.11 6.90 12.95
C GLU A 421 -7.98 6.77 11.69
N ILE A 422 -7.61 7.38 10.57
CA ILE A 422 -8.33 7.27 9.29
C ILE A 422 -7.68 6.21 8.41
N ILE A 423 -6.36 6.33 8.20
CA ILE A 423 -5.67 5.48 7.24
C ILE A 423 -5.56 4.03 7.71
N HIS A 424 -5.51 3.77 9.03
CA HIS A 424 -5.52 2.40 9.55
C HIS A 424 -6.84 1.70 9.23
N ASP A 425 -7.97 2.37 9.46
CA ASP A 425 -9.29 1.82 9.17
C ASP A 425 -9.46 1.53 7.67
N LEU A 426 -9.00 2.43 6.79
CA LEU A 426 -9.05 2.25 5.34
C LEU A 426 -8.20 1.07 4.86
N ILE A 427 -6.97 0.95 5.36
CA ILE A 427 -6.09 -0.18 5.01
C ILE A 427 -6.62 -1.48 5.60
N ASP A 428 -7.13 -1.49 6.84
CA ASP A 428 -7.70 -2.71 7.44
C ASP A 428 -8.94 -3.20 6.67
N ALA A 429 -9.71 -2.29 6.06
CA ALA A 429 -10.84 -2.66 5.21
C ALA A 429 -10.41 -3.29 3.86
N ILE A 430 -9.29 -2.85 3.28
CA ILE A 430 -8.85 -3.27 1.94
C ILE A 430 -7.83 -4.43 2.01
N GLN A 431 -6.79 -4.27 2.82
CA GLN A 431 -5.69 -5.23 2.99
C GLN A 431 -5.30 -5.38 4.48
N PRO A 432 -6.10 -6.10 5.28
CA PRO A 432 -5.88 -6.25 6.73
C PRO A 432 -4.49 -6.74 7.12
N ASN A 433 -3.91 -7.64 6.31
CA ASN A 433 -2.60 -8.23 6.57
C ASN A 433 -1.44 -7.21 6.53
N TYR A 434 -1.62 -6.06 5.87
CA TYR A 434 -0.60 -5.02 5.79
C TYR A 434 -0.34 -4.32 7.13
N LEU A 435 -1.34 -4.31 8.02
CA LEU A 435 -1.26 -3.76 9.38
C LEU A 435 -1.14 -4.83 10.47
N ARG A 436 -0.82 -6.07 10.10
CA ARG A 436 -0.58 -7.16 11.06
C ARG A 436 0.93 -7.38 11.25
N PRO A 437 1.38 -7.84 12.43
CA PRO A 437 2.72 -8.35 12.62
C PRO A 437 3.02 -9.45 11.59
N ILE A 438 4.22 -9.46 11.05
CA ILE A 438 4.67 -10.49 10.12
C ILE A 438 5.32 -11.59 10.96
N PRO A 439 4.72 -12.79 10.98
CA PRO A 439 5.25 -13.88 11.78
C PRO A 439 6.53 -14.44 11.15
N ALA A 440 7.31 -15.16 11.96
CA ALA A 440 8.41 -15.97 11.46
C ALA A 440 7.88 -17.12 10.58
N THR A 441 8.60 -17.47 9.52
CA THR A 441 8.17 -18.49 8.54
C THR A 441 9.34 -19.37 8.13
N THR A 442 9.06 -20.59 7.66
CA THR A 442 10.08 -21.52 7.15
C THR A 442 9.45 -22.54 6.21
N ILE A 443 10.27 -23.42 5.63
CA ILE A 443 9.83 -24.63 4.94
C ILE A 443 10.11 -25.83 5.83
N VAL A 444 9.11 -26.68 6.04
CA VAL A 444 9.18 -27.92 6.80
C VAL A 444 9.06 -29.11 5.85
N ALA A 445 9.88 -30.14 6.05
CA ALA A 445 9.74 -31.42 5.37
C ALA A 445 9.26 -32.49 6.35
N PHE A 446 8.42 -33.39 5.86
CA PHE A 446 7.98 -34.56 6.59
C PHE A 446 8.68 -35.81 6.07
N THR A 447 9.20 -36.65 6.97
CA THR A 447 9.80 -37.94 6.63
C THR A 447 8.87 -39.06 7.07
N PRO A 448 8.39 -39.93 6.15
CA PRO A 448 7.53 -41.06 6.52
C PRO A 448 8.29 -42.03 7.45
N LYS A 449 7.62 -42.48 8.50
CA LYS A 449 8.15 -43.55 9.37
C LYS A 449 7.88 -44.91 8.75
N ALA A 450 8.61 -45.95 9.20
CA ALA A 450 8.46 -47.32 8.72
C ALA A 450 7.04 -47.92 8.89
N ASN A 451 6.17 -47.33 9.71
CA ASN A 451 4.78 -47.75 9.88
C ASN A 451 3.80 -47.06 8.90
N CYS A 452 4.28 -46.22 7.98
CA CYS A 452 3.47 -45.58 6.95
C CYS A 452 3.25 -46.56 5.79
N THR A 453 2.26 -47.44 5.91
CA THR A 453 1.98 -48.49 4.90
C THR A 453 1.08 -48.04 3.75
N GLY A 454 0.68 -46.76 3.71
CA GLY A 454 -0.20 -46.21 2.68
C GLY A 454 -0.26 -44.68 2.71
N SER A 455 -0.86 -44.11 1.66
CA SER A 455 -1.00 -42.66 1.45
C SER A 455 -1.82 -42.02 2.58
N GLN A 456 -1.28 -40.99 3.24
CA GLN A 456 -1.95 -40.27 4.33
C GLN A 456 -1.79 -38.76 4.16
N THR A 457 -2.85 -38.01 4.42
CA THR A 457 -2.87 -36.56 4.25
C THR A 457 -2.64 -35.85 5.58
N ILE A 458 -1.69 -34.91 5.59
CA ILE A 458 -1.55 -33.90 6.63
C ILE A 458 -2.32 -32.66 6.17
N PRO A 459 -3.36 -32.21 6.88
CA PRO A 459 -4.10 -31.02 6.49
C PRO A 459 -3.25 -29.74 6.64
N ALA A 460 -3.57 -28.71 5.86
CA ALA A 460 -3.10 -27.37 6.15
C ALA A 460 -3.59 -26.93 7.53
N GLY A 461 -2.81 -26.08 8.21
CA GLY A 461 -3.06 -25.64 9.58
C GLY A 461 -2.59 -26.61 10.67
N THR A 462 -1.85 -27.67 10.32
CA THR A 462 -1.30 -28.61 11.31
C THR A 462 -0.25 -27.92 12.18
N GLU A 463 -0.37 -28.06 13.50
CA GLU A 463 0.53 -27.42 14.47
C GLU A 463 1.81 -28.23 14.71
N LEU A 464 2.94 -27.55 14.65
CA LEU A 464 4.30 -28.07 14.80
C LEU A 464 5.03 -27.29 15.91
N LYS A 465 5.77 -27.96 16.80
CA LYS A 465 6.52 -27.30 17.89
C LYS A 465 8.01 -27.26 17.62
N SER A 466 8.63 -26.14 17.99
CA SER A 466 10.09 -26.04 18.07
C SER A 466 10.63 -26.62 19.38
N ILE A 467 11.95 -26.78 19.44
CA ILE A 467 12.66 -26.86 20.72
C ILE A 467 12.36 -25.61 21.58
N PRO A 468 12.40 -25.71 22.92
CA PRO A 468 12.15 -24.57 23.79
C PRO A 468 13.28 -23.54 23.70
N ILE A 469 12.93 -22.27 23.49
CA ILE A 469 13.82 -21.10 23.64
C ILE A 469 13.28 -20.28 24.81
N ASP A 470 14.16 -19.95 25.76
CA ASP A 470 13.78 -19.23 26.98
C ASP A 470 12.57 -19.87 27.68
N GLY A 471 12.55 -21.21 27.69
CA GLY A 471 11.47 -22.02 28.27
C GLY A 471 10.16 -22.05 27.48
N THR A 472 10.12 -21.54 26.24
CA THR A 472 8.92 -21.49 25.39
C THR A 472 9.12 -22.23 24.08
N GLU A 473 8.24 -23.20 23.82
CA GLU A 473 8.16 -23.92 22.55
C GLU A 473 7.40 -23.05 21.53
N CYS A 474 8.03 -22.63 20.44
CA CYS A 474 7.37 -21.83 19.42
C CYS A 474 6.46 -22.74 18.57
N LEU A 475 5.23 -22.28 18.32
CA LEU A 475 4.23 -23.04 17.56
C LEU A 475 4.14 -22.52 16.12
N PHE A 476 4.31 -23.42 15.16
CA PHE A 476 4.13 -23.14 13.74
C PHE A 476 2.93 -23.90 13.20
N THR A 477 2.25 -23.34 12.20
CA THR A 477 1.16 -24.00 11.47
C THR A 477 1.55 -24.18 10.01
N THR A 478 1.27 -25.36 9.44
CA THR A 478 1.52 -25.65 8.03
C THR A 478 0.57 -24.85 7.14
N SER A 479 1.05 -24.40 5.96
CA SER A 479 0.23 -23.62 5.02
C SER A 479 -0.42 -24.49 3.96
N TYR A 480 0.26 -25.55 3.48
CA TYR A 480 -0.29 -26.45 2.46
C TYR A 480 -0.66 -27.81 3.05
N PRO A 481 -1.70 -28.47 2.50
CA PRO A 481 -1.89 -29.89 2.73
C PRO A 481 -0.71 -30.67 2.12
N VAL A 482 -0.32 -31.77 2.78
CA VAL A 482 0.76 -32.65 2.33
C VAL A 482 0.25 -34.08 2.28
N GLU A 483 0.27 -34.67 1.09
CA GLU A 483 0.02 -36.11 0.93
C GLU A 483 1.33 -36.86 1.11
N ILE A 484 1.45 -37.60 2.21
CA ILE A 484 2.61 -38.43 2.52
C ILE A 484 2.41 -39.81 1.92
N HIS A 485 3.45 -40.28 1.24
CA HIS A 485 3.55 -41.63 0.68
C HIS A 485 4.81 -42.31 1.21
N PRO A 486 4.89 -43.65 1.23
CA PRO A 486 6.14 -44.36 1.52
C PRO A 486 7.11 -44.28 0.33
N LEU A 487 7.42 -43.06 -0.10
CA LEU A 487 8.22 -42.73 -1.28
C LEU A 487 9.48 -41.98 -0.86
N GLU A 488 10.63 -42.37 -1.41
CA GLU A 488 11.89 -41.67 -1.23
C GLU A 488 12.56 -41.33 -2.56
N ILE A 489 13.36 -40.26 -2.58
CA ILE A 489 14.24 -39.92 -3.70
C ILE A 489 15.58 -40.63 -3.50
N THR A 490 15.91 -41.56 -4.38
CA THR A 490 17.15 -42.34 -4.31
C THR A 490 18.31 -41.67 -5.04
N GLY A 491 18.01 -40.83 -6.03
CA GLY A 491 19.01 -40.08 -6.77
C GLY A 491 18.38 -39.04 -7.69
N ALA A 492 19.15 -38.00 -8.00
CA ALA A 492 18.83 -37.07 -9.09
C ALA A 492 20.11 -36.79 -9.86
N ASN A 493 19.98 -36.56 -11.17
CA ASN A 493 21.09 -36.16 -12.02
C ASN A 493 20.61 -35.25 -13.15
N PHE A 494 21.57 -34.53 -13.72
CA PHE A 494 21.43 -33.84 -14.98
C PHE A 494 22.34 -34.50 -16.01
N ALA A 495 21.83 -34.81 -17.19
CA ALA A 495 22.60 -35.38 -18.28
C ALA A 495 22.31 -34.66 -19.60
N GLN A 496 23.36 -34.42 -20.37
CA GLN A 496 23.26 -33.93 -21.75
C GLN A 496 24.11 -34.83 -22.67
N PRO A 497 23.61 -36.04 -23.03
CA PRO A 497 24.32 -36.94 -23.92
C PRO A 497 24.44 -36.34 -25.33
N SER A 498 25.53 -36.65 -26.03
CA SER A 498 25.72 -36.21 -27.42
C SER A 498 24.58 -36.70 -28.31
N GLY A 499 23.87 -35.76 -28.96
CA GLY A 499 22.74 -36.06 -29.85
C GLY A 499 21.39 -36.32 -29.16
N GLN A 500 21.30 -36.23 -27.83
CA GLN A 500 20.03 -36.33 -27.09
C GLN A 500 19.65 -35.00 -26.42
N PRO A 501 18.36 -34.74 -26.18
CA PRO A 501 17.95 -33.55 -25.44
C PRO A 501 18.51 -33.57 -24.01
N PRO A 502 18.91 -32.41 -23.45
CA PRO A 502 19.29 -32.32 -22.06
C PRO A 502 18.11 -32.73 -21.18
N ALA A 503 18.38 -33.52 -20.14
CA ALA A 503 17.34 -34.06 -19.28
C ALA A 503 17.75 -34.05 -17.81
N ILE A 504 16.77 -33.81 -16.95
CA ILE A 504 16.88 -33.94 -15.51
C ILE A 504 16.15 -35.22 -15.12
N THR A 505 16.85 -36.16 -14.50
CA THR A 505 16.25 -37.44 -14.09
C THR A 505 16.26 -37.53 -12.58
N ILE A 506 15.09 -37.83 -12.00
CA ILE A 506 14.90 -38.10 -10.57
C ILE A 506 14.44 -39.53 -10.41
N LYS A 507 15.12 -40.28 -9.54
CA LYS A 507 14.82 -41.68 -9.22
C LYS A 507 14.10 -41.76 -7.90
N PHE A 508 13.04 -42.57 -7.90
CA PHE A 508 12.13 -42.74 -6.80
C PHE A 508 12.05 -44.21 -6.42
N LYS A 509 11.86 -44.46 -5.13
CA LYS A 509 11.64 -45.79 -4.59
C LYS A 509 10.48 -45.78 -3.60
N LEU A 510 9.55 -46.71 -3.78
CA LEU A 510 8.49 -47.01 -2.84
C LEU A 510 8.99 -48.04 -1.82
N SER A 511 8.52 -47.89 -0.58
CA SER A 511 8.67 -48.88 0.48
C SER A 511 7.33 -49.54 0.74
N ASP A 512 7.34 -50.87 0.93
CA ASP A 512 6.18 -51.65 1.40
C ASP A 512 4.92 -51.59 0.49
N MET A 513 5.04 -51.10 -0.75
CA MET A 513 3.97 -51.05 -1.75
C MET A 513 4.53 -51.11 -3.19
N GLY A 514 3.82 -51.80 -4.09
CA GLY A 514 4.13 -51.84 -5.53
C GLY A 514 3.48 -50.70 -6.31
N LEU A 515 4.06 -50.34 -7.46
CA LEU A 515 3.58 -49.24 -8.30
C LEU A 515 2.13 -49.43 -8.78
N SER A 516 1.66 -50.66 -8.96
CA SER A 516 0.28 -50.97 -9.38
C SER A 516 -0.78 -50.70 -8.32
N THR A 517 -0.41 -50.69 -7.03
CA THR A 517 -1.34 -50.38 -5.93
C THR A 517 -1.19 -48.96 -5.40
N TRP A 518 -0.22 -48.20 -5.94
CA TRP A 518 0.07 -46.84 -5.51
C TRP A 518 -0.87 -45.82 -6.17
N GLU A 519 -1.84 -45.34 -5.39
CA GLU A 519 -2.77 -44.29 -5.80
C GLU A 519 -2.17 -42.91 -5.53
N MET A 520 -1.88 -42.17 -6.60
CA MET A 520 -1.39 -40.79 -6.51
C MET A 520 -1.77 -39.97 -7.74
N ASN A 521 -2.28 -38.77 -7.49
CA ASN A 521 -2.74 -37.84 -8.52
C ASN A 521 -1.69 -36.77 -8.83
N THR A 522 -1.05 -36.23 -7.78
CA THR A 522 -0.09 -35.12 -7.90
C THR A 522 1.17 -35.39 -7.08
N LEU A 523 2.35 -35.32 -7.72
CA LEU A 523 3.65 -35.37 -7.05
C LEU A 523 4.15 -33.95 -6.84
N ARG A 524 4.10 -33.47 -5.59
CA ARG A 524 4.68 -32.19 -5.21
C ARG A 524 6.16 -32.34 -4.89
N LEU A 525 6.98 -31.53 -5.54
CA LEU A 525 8.42 -31.42 -5.28
C LEU A 525 8.76 -30.01 -4.81
N PHE A 526 9.55 -29.92 -3.75
CA PHE A 526 10.21 -28.68 -3.37
C PHE A 526 11.64 -28.67 -3.90
N LEU A 527 12.03 -27.58 -4.56
CA LEU A 527 13.40 -27.40 -5.03
C LEU A 527 14.26 -26.89 -3.85
N ALA A 528 14.90 -27.84 -3.17
CA ALA A 528 15.51 -27.65 -1.86
C ALA A 528 16.96 -27.15 -1.88
N GLY A 529 17.58 -27.06 -3.06
CA GLY A 529 18.94 -26.57 -3.26
C GLY A 529 19.17 -25.13 -2.76
N GLU A 530 20.38 -24.62 -2.93
CA GLU A 530 20.69 -23.21 -2.64
C GLU A 530 19.79 -22.28 -3.47
N GLN A 531 19.48 -21.09 -2.93
CA GLN A 531 18.46 -20.18 -3.49
C GLN A 531 18.63 -19.94 -5.00
N ASN A 532 19.85 -19.60 -5.44
CA ASN A 532 20.11 -19.27 -6.85
C ASN A 532 19.97 -20.50 -7.76
N ASP A 533 20.42 -21.66 -7.30
CA ASP A 533 20.41 -22.92 -8.05
C ASP A 533 19.00 -23.50 -8.14
N ALA A 534 18.26 -23.46 -7.02
CA ALA A 534 16.85 -23.84 -6.99
C ALA A 534 16.00 -22.92 -7.88
N ALA A 535 16.24 -21.61 -7.88
CA ALA A 535 15.55 -20.67 -8.77
C ALA A 535 15.91 -20.90 -10.25
N ASN A 536 17.16 -21.24 -10.54
CA ASN A 536 17.62 -21.58 -11.90
C ASN A 536 16.95 -22.87 -12.39
N LEU A 537 16.90 -23.89 -11.55
CA LEU A 537 16.20 -25.15 -11.80
C LEU A 537 14.70 -24.92 -12.01
N TYR A 538 14.09 -24.07 -11.19
CA TYR A 538 12.70 -23.64 -11.35
C TYR A 538 12.45 -23.01 -12.72
N LEU A 539 13.27 -22.03 -13.14
CA LEU A 539 13.19 -21.42 -14.46
C LEU A 539 13.29 -22.47 -15.58
N VAL A 540 14.25 -23.40 -15.47
CA VAL A 540 14.45 -24.44 -16.48
C VAL A 540 13.22 -25.34 -16.62
N LEU A 541 12.67 -25.80 -15.50
CA LEU A 541 11.49 -26.67 -15.47
C LEU A 541 10.21 -25.95 -15.91
N MET A 542 10.03 -24.68 -15.56
CA MET A 542 8.81 -23.94 -15.91
C MET A 542 8.80 -23.41 -17.34
N ARG A 543 9.97 -23.14 -17.94
CA ARG A 543 10.05 -22.46 -19.24
C ARG A 543 10.61 -23.31 -20.38
N TYR A 544 11.51 -24.24 -20.09
CA TYR A 544 12.23 -24.99 -21.11
C TYR A 544 11.91 -26.48 -21.11
N LEU A 545 10.93 -26.91 -20.31
CA LEU A 545 10.43 -28.28 -20.33
C LEU A 545 9.67 -28.56 -21.62
N LYS A 546 10.07 -29.64 -22.30
CA LYS A 546 9.42 -30.13 -23.50
C LYS A 546 8.35 -31.17 -23.17
N MET A 547 8.71 -32.14 -22.33
CA MET A 547 7.89 -33.29 -21.98
C MET A 547 8.44 -33.98 -20.74
N ILE A 548 7.61 -34.82 -20.12
CA ILE A 548 7.91 -35.54 -18.89
C ILE A 548 7.75 -37.03 -19.18
N VAL A 549 8.80 -37.81 -18.97
CA VAL A 549 8.83 -39.24 -19.23
C VAL A 549 8.95 -39.98 -17.91
N ILE A 550 8.00 -40.86 -17.63
CA ILE A 550 7.92 -41.65 -16.39
C ILE A 550 8.18 -43.10 -16.76
N THR A 551 9.24 -43.69 -16.20
CA THR A 551 9.69 -45.04 -16.55
C THR A 551 9.81 -45.93 -15.31
N PRO A 552 9.12 -47.08 -15.25
CA PRO A 552 9.38 -48.07 -14.20
C PRO A 552 10.75 -48.74 -14.46
N LEU A 553 11.54 -48.96 -13.40
CA LEU A 553 12.89 -49.54 -13.55
C LEU A 553 12.91 -51.07 -13.62
N GLN A 554 11.76 -51.72 -13.42
CA GLN A 554 11.65 -53.17 -13.28
C GLN A 554 10.64 -53.77 -14.27
N TYR A 555 9.36 -53.53 -14.04
CA TYR A 555 8.26 -54.03 -14.87
C TYR A 555 7.28 -52.91 -15.18
N GLY A 556 6.69 -52.89 -16.37
CA GLY A 556 5.68 -51.90 -16.79
C GLY A 556 6.04 -51.17 -18.08
N GLN A 557 5.17 -50.25 -18.51
CA GLN A 557 5.39 -49.39 -19.68
C GLN A 557 5.73 -47.96 -19.25
N THR A 558 6.63 -47.34 -20.02
CA THR A 558 6.93 -45.91 -19.91
C THR A 558 5.71 -45.09 -20.32
N HIS A 559 5.39 -44.06 -19.54
CA HIS A 559 4.34 -43.10 -19.84
C HIS A 559 4.94 -41.71 -20.10
N THR A 560 4.30 -40.95 -20.97
CA THR A 560 4.76 -39.62 -21.37
C THR A 560 3.65 -38.62 -21.13
N LEU A 561 3.98 -37.56 -20.39
CA LEU A 561 3.13 -36.40 -20.17
C LEU A 561 3.71 -35.19 -20.91
N ASP A 562 2.83 -34.30 -21.34
CA ASP A 562 3.25 -33.02 -21.88
C ASP A 562 3.76 -32.08 -20.77
N ALA A 563 4.43 -30.99 -21.16
CA ALA A 563 4.95 -30.01 -20.20
C ALA A 563 3.85 -29.29 -19.38
N THR A 564 2.59 -29.29 -19.82
CA THR A 564 1.48 -28.60 -19.12
C THR A 564 1.07 -29.31 -17.83
N HIS A 565 1.48 -30.58 -17.66
CA HIS A 565 1.28 -31.34 -16.44
C HIS A 565 2.23 -30.94 -15.31
N LEU A 566 3.20 -30.04 -15.54
CA LEU A 566 4.03 -29.47 -14.49
C LEU A 566 3.54 -28.06 -14.14
N ARG A 567 2.99 -27.88 -12.94
CA ARG A 567 2.42 -26.61 -12.45
C ARG A 567 3.33 -25.95 -11.43
N ALA A 568 3.43 -24.63 -11.51
CA ALA A 568 3.97 -23.81 -10.42
C ALA A 568 3.02 -23.80 -9.21
N VAL A 569 3.58 -23.78 -8.00
CA VAL A 569 2.85 -23.73 -6.73
C VAL A 569 3.26 -22.48 -5.95
N GLY A 570 2.33 -21.92 -5.18
CA GLY A 570 2.52 -20.76 -4.29
C GLY A 570 1.77 -19.51 -4.74
N PHE A 571 1.01 -19.57 -5.84
CA PHE A 571 0.38 -18.41 -6.49
C PHE A 571 -1.14 -18.39 -6.40
N GLU A 572 -1.77 -19.48 -6.01
CA GLU A 572 -3.23 -19.56 -5.86
C GLU A 572 -3.70 -19.13 -4.46
N ASP A 573 -5.00 -18.84 -4.31
CA ASP A 573 -5.59 -18.31 -3.08
C ASP A 573 -5.49 -19.32 -1.90
N GLU A 574 -5.61 -20.62 -2.19
CA GLU A 574 -5.44 -21.70 -1.21
C GLU A 574 -3.97 -21.93 -0.82
N GLU A 575 -3.04 -21.33 -1.57
CA GLU A 575 -1.59 -21.49 -1.39
C GLU A 575 -0.97 -20.27 -0.70
N LEU A 576 -1.75 -19.43 -0.03
CA LEU A 576 -1.27 -18.29 0.74
C LEU A 576 -0.57 -18.71 2.04
N LEU A 577 0.48 -17.98 2.41
CA LEU A 577 1.22 -18.21 3.65
C LEU A 577 0.45 -17.67 4.86
N PHE A 578 -0.22 -16.53 4.69
CA PHE A 578 -1.00 -15.88 5.74
C PHE A 578 -2.49 -15.87 5.42
N PRO A 579 -3.36 -16.30 6.35
CA PRO A 579 -4.81 -16.28 6.15
C PRO A 579 -5.32 -14.87 5.82
N THR A 580 -6.17 -14.74 4.80
CA THR A 580 -6.80 -13.49 4.41
C THR A 580 -8.24 -13.71 3.98
N ASN A 581 -9.10 -12.72 4.29
CA ASN A 581 -10.47 -12.64 3.78
C ASN A 581 -10.60 -11.59 2.68
N SER A 582 -9.49 -11.01 2.23
CA SER A 582 -9.48 -9.95 1.21
C SER A 582 -9.43 -10.55 -0.20
N SER A 583 -10.14 -9.91 -1.14
CA SER A 583 -10.07 -10.18 -2.57
C SER A 583 -8.74 -9.74 -3.21
N ALA A 584 -7.86 -9.07 -2.46
CA ALA A 584 -6.59 -8.52 -2.92
C ALA A 584 -5.43 -9.54 -2.89
N THR A 585 -5.65 -10.80 -3.30
CA THR A 585 -4.65 -11.88 -3.20
C THR A 585 -3.29 -11.51 -3.82
N SER A 586 -3.24 -10.82 -4.96
CA SER A 586 -1.94 -10.56 -5.60
C SER A 586 -1.09 -9.52 -4.86
N HIS A 587 -1.68 -8.65 -4.04
CA HIS A 587 -0.93 -7.81 -3.10
C HIS A 587 -0.28 -8.67 -2.00
N GLN A 588 -1.01 -9.68 -1.53
CA GLN A 588 -0.53 -10.64 -0.54
C GLN A 588 0.62 -11.50 -1.10
N LEU A 589 0.53 -11.94 -2.35
CA LEU A 589 1.63 -12.69 -3.00
C LEU A 589 2.92 -11.87 -3.07
N LEU A 590 2.83 -10.60 -3.47
CA LEU A 590 4.02 -9.73 -3.53
C LEU A 590 4.65 -9.53 -2.15
N LEU A 591 3.83 -9.33 -1.12
CA LEU A 591 4.29 -9.25 0.26
C LEU A 591 5.01 -10.55 0.69
N GLU A 592 4.42 -11.70 0.40
CA GLU A 592 4.98 -13.01 0.71
C GLU A 592 6.25 -13.32 -0.08
N TYR A 593 6.41 -12.81 -1.30
CA TYR A 593 7.65 -12.94 -2.08
C TYR A 593 8.82 -12.28 -1.38
N PHE A 594 8.64 -11.05 -0.88
CA PHE A 594 9.70 -10.42 -0.12
C PHE A 594 9.96 -11.17 1.20
N ILE A 595 8.94 -11.71 1.86
CA ILE A 595 9.05 -12.41 3.16
C ILE A 595 9.73 -13.78 3.04
N GLN A 596 9.23 -14.65 2.17
CA GLN A 596 9.67 -16.03 2.02
C GLN A 596 9.66 -16.43 0.53
N PRO A 597 10.71 -16.08 -0.25
CA PRO A 597 10.76 -16.40 -1.68
C PRO A 597 10.78 -17.92 -1.95
N ASN A 598 11.29 -18.73 -1.00
CA ASN A 598 11.31 -20.20 -1.14
C ASN A 598 9.90 -20.81 -1.31
N LYS A 599 8.86 -20.12 -0.84
CA LYS A 599 7.46 -20.53 -1.00
C LYS A 599 7.09 -20.78 -2.47
N TYR A 600 7.75 -20.11 -3.41
CA TYR A 600 7.44 -20.19 -4.84
C TYR A 600 8.29 -21.22 -5.60
N LEU A 601 9.15 -21.97 -4.90
CA LEU A 601 10.02 -23.00 -5.48
C LEU A 601 9.40 -24.41 -5.39
N PHE A 602 8.08 -24.48 -5.26
CA PHE A 602 7.31 -25.73 -5.31
C PHE A 602 6.77 -25.95 -6.73
N ILE A 603 6.79 -27.20 -7.16
CA ILE A 603 6.22 -27.65 -8.44
C ILE A 603 5.35 -28.89 -8.22
N ASP A 604 4.24 -28.95 -8.94
CA ASP A 604 3.31 -30.08 -8.93
C ASP A 604 3.37 -30.80 -10.27
N LEU A 605 3.77 -32.07 -10.26
CA LEU A 605 3.61 -32.98 -11.38
C LEU A 605 2.24 -33.66 -11.28
N GLN A 606 1.32 -33.27 -12.16
CA GLN A 606 -0.03 -33.81 -12.26
C GLN A 606 -0.12 -34.88 -13.36
N GLY A 607 -1.22 -35.64 -13.42
CA GLY A 607 -1.45 -36.61 -14.49
C GLY A 607 -0.84 -37.99 -14.24
N LEU A 608 -0.36 -38.26 -13.02
CA LEU A 608 0.18 -39.56 -12.66
C LEU A 608 -0.87 -40.66 -12.73
N GLU A 609 -2.14 -40.34 -12.48
CA GLU A 609 -3.28 -41.25 -12.61
C GLU A 609 -3.46 -41.81 -14.03
N LYS A 610 -2.92 -41.14 -15.06
CA LYS A 610 -2.97 -41.60 -16.46
C LYS A 610 -1.95 -42.69 -16.76
N TRP A 611 -0.95 -42.88 -15.91
CA TRP A 611 0.02 -43.95 -16.02
C TRP A 611 -0.61 -45.26 -15.50
N LEU A 612 -1.35 -45.98 -16.34
CA LEU A 612 -2.10 -47.19 -15.93
C LEU A 612 -1.21 -48.44 -15.84
N ASP A 613 -0.34 -48.65 -16.84
CA ASP A 613 0.47 -49.87 -16.98
C ASP A 613 1.83 -49.76 -16.24
N ARG A 614 1.80 -49.40 -14.95
CA ARG A 614 3.02 -49.11 -14.17
C ARG A 614 3.87 -50.34 -13.81
N GLY A 615 3.27 -51.53 -13.86
CA GLY A 615 3.84 -52.76 -13.31
C GLY A 615 3.86 -52.80 -11.78
N ASP A 616 4.28 -53.93 -11.20
CA ASP A 616 4.29 -54.17 -9.74
C ASP A 616 5.69 -53.96 -9.12
N GLY A 617 6.56 -53.22 -9.81
CA GLY A 617 7.86 -52.83 -9.29
C GLY A 617 7.76 -51.81 -8.16
N MET A 618 8.87 -51.53 -7.47
CA MET A 618 8.94 -50.52 -6.41
C MET A 618 9.75 -49.27 -6.80
N GLU A 619 10.43 -49.30 -7.95
CA GLU A 619 11.31 -48.21 -8.38
C GLU A 619 10.91 -47.67 -9.74
N PHE A 620 10.95 -46.35 -9.87
CA PHE A 620 10.70 -45.65 -11.13
C PHE A 620 11.56 -44.40 -11.22
N GLU A 621 11.68 -43.85 -12.42
CA GLU A 621 12.32 -42.57 -12.64
C GLU A 621 11.40 -41.61 -13.40
N VAL A 622 11.51 -40.34 -13.09
CA VAL A 622 10.88 -39.24 -13.81
C VAL A 622 11.98 -38.44 -14.49
N ARG A 623 11.92 -38.40 -15.83
CA ARG A 623 12.85 -37.69 -16.69
C ARG A 623 12.14 -36.47 -17.29
N PHE A 624 12.61 -35.29 -16.91
CA PHE A 624 12.19 -34.01 -17.48
C PHE A 624 13.07 -33.70 -18.68
N GLU A 625 12.54 -33.85 -19.90
CA GLU A 625 13.27 -33.53 -21.11
C GLU A 625 13.13 -32.06 -21.46
N LEU A 626 14.25 -31.39 -21.69
CA LEU A 626 14.30 -29.96 -21.94
C LEU A 626 14.46 -29.69 -23.44
N GLU A 627 13.83 -28.63 -23.93
CA GLU A 627 14.00 -28.17 -25.32
C GLU A 627 15.41 -27.64 -25.56
N LYS A 628 15.90 -26.83 -24.62
CA LYS A 628 17.23 -26.21 -24.65
C LYS A 628 17.68 -25.87 -23.24
N LEU A 629 18.99 -25.75 -23.07
CA LEU A 629 19.59 -25.29 -21.83
C LEU A 629 20.15 -23.87 -22.02
N PRO A 630 19.53 -22.83 -21.44
CA PRO A 630 19.96 -21.45 -21.64
C PRO A 630 21.28 -21.11 -20.93
N PHE A 631 21.66 -21.85 -19.89
CA PHE A 631 22.87 -21.67 -19.09
C PHE A 631 23.21 -23.00 -18.40
N ALA A 632 24.47 -23.20 -18.01
CA ALA A 632 24.88 -24.43 -17.33
C ALA A 632 24.21 -24.55 -15.95
N LEU A 633 23.62 -25.72 -15.67
CA LEU A 633 23.15 -26.08 -14.33
C LEU A 633 24.32 -26.60 -13.49
N HIS A 634 24.19 -26.48 -12.17
CA HIS A 634 25.08 -27.16 -11.25
C HIS A 634 24.87 -28.68 -11.32
N GLN A 635 25.78 -29.42 -10.70
CA GLN A 635 25.62 -30.87 -10.62
C GLN A 635 24.46 -31.22 -9.70
N LEU A 636 23.35 -31.67 -10.30
CA LEU A 636 22.18 -32.08 -9.55
C LEU A 636 22.45 -33.33 -8.71
N THR A 637 21.93 -33.31 -7.49
CA THR A 637 21.97 -34.40 -6.52
C THR A 637 20.59 -34.58 -5.90
N LYS A 638 20.38 -35.65 -5.13
CA LYS A 638 19.12 -35.85 -4.41
C LYS A 638 18.79 -34.71 -3.43
N ALA A 639 19.79 -33.97 -2.94
CA ALA A 639 19.58 -32.87 -1.98
C ALA A 639 18.94 -31.62 -2.61
N ASP A 640 18.89 -31.54 -3.94
CA ASP A 640 18.24 -30.44 -4.65
C ASP A 640 16.71 -30.57 -4.69
N PHE A 641 16.17 -31.72 -4.28
CA PHE A 641 14.75 -32.04 -4.33
C PHE A 641 14.31 -32.62 -2.99
N GLU A 642 13.20 -32.11 -2.47
CA GLU A 642 12.59 -32.61 -1.24
C GLU A 642 11.13 -33.01 -1.49
N LEU A 643 10.72 -34.15 -0.93
CA LEU A 643 9.33 -34.60 -0.90
C LEU A 643 8.65 -34.12 0.37
N PHE A 644 7.31 -34.11 0.34
CA PHE A 644 6.48 -33.88 1.53
C PHE A 644 6.84 -32.60 2.29
N ALA A 645 7.22 -31.55 1.55
CA ALA A 645 7.53 -30.25 2.13
C ALA A 645 6.32 -29.32 2.08
N THR A 646 6.25 -28.39 3.03
CA THR A 646 5.23 -27.34 3.10
C THR A 646 5.78 -26.08 3.78
N PRO A 647 5.41 -24.88 3.35
CA PRO A 647 5.65 -23.69 4.12
C PRO A 647 4.93 -23.76 5.48
N ALA A 648 5.53 -23.17 6.50
CA ALA A 648 4.96 -23.06 7.82
C ALA A 648 5.15 -21.64 8.38
N ALA A 649 4.15 -21.13 9.08
CA ALA A 649 4.17 -19.81 9.71
C ALA A 649 4.00 -19.93 11.23
N ASN A 650 4.69 -19.09 11.99
CA ASN A 650 4.59 -19.01 13.44
C ASN A 650 3.29 -18.29 13.85
N LEU A 651 2.16 -18.95 13.58
CA LEU A 651 0.80 -18.54 13.87
C LEU A 651 0.08 -19.68 14.56
N PHE A 652 -0.55 -19.40 15.70
CA PHE A 652 -1.28 -20.41 16.48
C PHE A 652 -2.46 -19.78 17.22
N LYS A 653 -3.46 -20.60 17.55
CA LYS A 653 -4.64 -20.15 18.30
C LYS A 653 -4.28 -19.99 19.78
N HIS A 654 -4.79 -18.94 20.41
CA HIS A 654 -4.60 -18.65 21.83
C HIS A 654 -5.83 -17.92 22.41
N GLN A 655 -5.93 -17.81 23.73
CA GLN A 655 -6.92 -16.96 24.42
C GLN A 655 -6.31 -15.69 24.99
N ALA A 656 -7.10 -14.62 25.05
CA ALA A 656 -6.76 -13.42 25.79
C ALA A 656 -7.05 -13.61 27.28
N LYS A 657 -6.33 -12.88 28.14
CA LYS A 657 -6.72 -12.72 29.53
C LYS A 657 -8.12 -12.07 29.58
N PRO A 658 -9.11 -12.63 30.30
CA PRO A 658 -10.46 -12.09 30.34
C PRO A 658 -10.48 -10.61 30.71
N LEU A 659 -11.23 -9.82 29.94
CA LEU A 659 -11.30 -8.37 30.11
C LEU A 659 -12.64 -7.97 30.72
N SER A 660 -12.60 -7.37 31.91
CA SER A 660 -13.77 -6.74 32.50
C SER A 660 -13.97 -5.35 31.91
N VAL A 661 -14.96 -5.21 31.03
CA VAL A 661 -15.33 -3.97 30.36
C VAL A 661 -16.41 -3.25 31.16
N THR A 662 -16.27 -1.93 31.22
CA THR A 662 -17.18 -0.98 31.87
C THR A 662 -17.20 0.30 31.04
N ASP A 663 -18.25 1.13 31.13
CA ASP A 663 -18.30 2.37 30.32
C ASP A 663 -17.40 3.51 30.86
N ARG A 664 -16.53 3.23 31.83
CA ARG A 664 -15.63 4.22 32.45
C ARG A 664 -14.33 4.42 31.68
N LYS A 665 -13.99 3.51 30.77
CA LYS A 665 -12.79 3.60 29.93
C LYS A 665 -13.20 3.43 28.47
N ALA A 666 -12.66 4.28 27.62
CA ALA A 666 -12.90 4.23 26.18
C ALA A 666 -12.29 2.98 25.52
N GLU A 667 -11.19 2.46 26.07
CA GLU A 667 -10.40 1.38 25.47
C GLU A 667 -9.81 0.45 26.53
N TYR A 668 -9.66 -0.82 26.15
CA TYR A 668 -9.08 -1.88 26.97
C TYR A 668 -7.96 -2.59 26.23
N ARG A 669 -6.78 -2.73 26.85
CA ARG A 669 -5.64 -3.43 26.24
C ARG A 669 -5.83 -4.94 26.31
N ILE A 670 -5.72 -5.60 25.16
CA ILE A 670 -5.75 -7.05 25.02
C ILE A 670 -4.36 -7.60 25.34
N ARG A 671 -4.31 -8.67 26.14
CA ARG A 671 -3.07 -9.39 26.46
C ARG A 671 -3.31 -10.88 26.30
N PRO A 672 -2.42 -11.63 25.63
CA PRO A 672 -2.45 -13.09 25.65
C PRO A 672 -2.39 -13.62 27.09
N GLU A 673 -3.10 -14.72 27.34
CA GLU A 673 -3.00 -15.44 28.61
C GLU A 673 -1.66 -16.21 28.72
N GLY A 674 -1.22 -16.57 29.92
CA GLY A 674 -0.06 -17.44 30.15
C GLY A 674 1.06 -16.83 31.02
N ILE A 675 1.99 -17.69 31.44
CA ILE A 675 3.11 -17.34 32.34
C ILE A 675 4.14 -16.46 31.61
N ASN A 676 4.43 -16.77 30.34
CA ASN A 676 5.34 -16.02 29.48
C ASN A 676 4.58 -15.17 28.45
N ALA A 677 3.60 -14.39 28.90
CA ALA A 677 2.77 -13.57 28.00
C ALA A 677 3.59 -12.58 27.12
N GLU A 678 4.81 -12.26 27.54
CA GLU A 678 5.79 -11.46 26.81
C GLU A 678 6.29 -12.12 25.52
N HIS A 679 6.28 -13.44 25.46
CA HIS A 679 6.69 -14.22 24.30
C HIS A 679 5.57 -14.35 23.26
N TYR A 680 4.41 -13.74 23.50
CA TYR A 680 3.25 -13.78 22.62
C TYR A 680 2.88 -12.38 22.16
N GLN A 681 2.65 -12.26 20.86
CA GLN A 681 2.14 -11.05 20.23
C GLN A 681 0.84 -11.39 19.52
N VAL A 682 -0.18 -10.56 19.74
CA VAL A 682 -1.47 -10.69 19.07
C VAL A 682 -1.29 -10.44 17.57
N TYR A 683 -1.81 -11.35 16.74
CA TYR A 683 -1.82 -11.24 15.28
C TYR A 683 -3.21 -10.82 14.76
N SER A 684 -4.26 -11.53 15.18
CA SER A 684 -5.66 -11.22 14.87
C SER A 684 -6.59 -11.63 16.02
N LEU A 685 -7.79 -11.05 16.02
CA LEU A 685 -8.91 -11.51 16.85
C LEU A 685 -9.78 -12.43 16.00
N GLU A 686 -10.09 -13.61 16.51
CA GLU A 686 -10.94 -14.59 15.83
C GLU A 686 -12.41 -14.46 16.26
N LYS A 687 -12.63 -14.30 17.57
CA LYS A 687 -13.98 -14.20 18.14
C LYS A 687 -13.96 -13.37 19.41
N VAL A 688 -14.94 -12.47 19.54
CA VAL A 688 -15.17 -11.67 20.75
C VAL A 688 -16.57 -12.00 21.26
N SER A 689 -16.63 -12.57 22.47
CA SER A 689 -17.89 -12.92 23.13
C SER A 689 -17.96 -12.24 24.48
N GLY A 690 -19.09 -11.63 24.80
CA GLY A 690 -19.30 -10.96 26.07
C GLY A 690 -20.31 -11.68 26.96
N PHE A 691 -20.05 -11.63 28.26
CA PHE A 691 -20.87 -12.27 29.29
C PHE A 691 -21.28 -11.24 30.34
N VAL A 692 -22.58 -10.94 30.37
CA VAL A 692 -23.18 -10.04 31.36
C VAL A 692 -23.70 -10.86 32.53
N ARG A 693 -23.38 -10.47 33.77
CA ARG A 693 -23.90 -11.14 34.97
C ARG A 693 -25.43 -11.13 34.97
N GLY A 694 -26.04 -12.32 35.08
CA GLY A 694 -27.50 -12.50 35.09
C GLY A 694 -28.13 -12.81 33.73
N HIS A 695 -27.37 -12.80 32.64
CA HIS A 695 -27.82 -13.28 31.32
C HIS A 695 -27.15 -14.63 31.00
N ALA A 696 -27.93 -15.61 30.55
CA ALA A 696 -27.43 -16.95 30.26
C ALA A 696 -26.71 -17.05 28.90
N ASN A 697 -27.03 -16.14 27.96
CA ASN A 697 -26.52 -16.21 26.60
C ASN A 697 -25.30 -15.30 26.41
N ALA A 698 -24.27 -15.83 25.76
CA ALA A 698 -23.12 -15.06 25.33
C ALA A 698 -23.54 -14.07 24.23
N ILE A 699 -23.08 -12.83 24.32
CA ILE A 699 -23.30 -11.80 23.33
C ILE A 699 -22.14 -11.86 22.33
N SER A 700 -22.43 -12.10 21.06
CA SER A 700 -21.39 -12.10 20.02
C SER A 700 -21.19 -10.69 19.49
N TYR A 701 -19.96 -10.20 19.55
CA TYR A 701 -19.59 -8.88 19.03
C TYR A 701 -19.15 -8.99 17.57
N LEU A 702 -19.52 -7.99 16.76
CA LEU A 702 -19.08 -7.88 15.37
C LEU A 702 -18.01 -6.78 15.22
N PRO A 703 -17.00 -6.96 14.37
CA PRO A 703 -16.07 -5.89 14.03
C PRO A 703 -16.81 -4.69 13.41
N HIS A 704 -16.40 -3.47 13.77
CA HIS A 704 -17.02 -2.25 13.27
C HIS A 704 -17.02 -2.15 11.74
N GLU A 705 -15.98 -2.67 11.10
CA GLU A 705 -15.77 -2.63 9.64
C GLU A 705 -16.77 -3.50 8.87
N GLN A 706 -17.36 -4.51 9.52
CA GLN A 706 -18.37 -5.38 8.92
C GLN A 706 -19.79 -4.77 8.96
N TYR A 707 -19.92 -3.55 9.49
CA TYR A 707 -21.22 -2.91 9.59
C TYR A 707 -21.69 -2.38 8.22
N THR A 708 -22.80 -2.94 7.72
CA THR A 708 -23.40 -2.57 6.43
C THR A 708 -24.72 -1.80 6.56
N GLY A 709 -25.08 -1.32 7.75
CA GLY A 709 -26.41 -0.75 8.00
C GLY A 709 -27.53 -1.78 8.20
N ARG A 710 -27.35 -3.01 7.69
CA ARG A 710 -28.36 -4.08 7.66
C ARG A 710 -28.16 -5.19 8.70
N THR A 711 -27.01 -5.23 9.36
CA THR A 711 -26.76 -6.12 10.49
C THR A 711 -27.63 -5.64 11.67
N GLY A 712 -28.39 -6.53 12.32
CA GLY A 712 -29.31 -6.20 13.41
C GLY A 712 -28.66 -5.56 14.66
N ASP A 713 -29.31 -5.69 15.82
CA ASP A 713 -28.86 -5.09 17.09
C ASP A 713 -27.60 -5.73 17.71
N SER A 714 -26.78 -6.45 16.94
CA SER A 714 -25.51 -6.99 17.43
C SER A 714 -24.55 -5.86 17.81
N PRO A 715 -23.94 -5.91 19.00
CA PRO A 715 -23.02 -4.87 19.42
C PRO A 715 -21.70 -4.94 18.65
N LEU A 716 -21.03 -3.81 18.54
CA LEU A 716 -19.82 -3.67 17.73
C LEU A 716 -18.58 -3.52 18.60
N PHE A 717 -17.43 -3.93 18.06
CA PHE A 717 -16.13 -3.57 18.62
C PHE A 717 -15.25 -2.92 17.56
N LYS A 718 -14.38 -2.02 17.99
CA LYS A 718 -13.31 -1.45 17.18
C LYS A 718 -11.96 -1.87 17.76
N LEU A 719 -11.11 -2.42 16.92
CA LEU A 719 -9.73 -2.75 17.27
C LEU A 719 -8.83 -1.55 16.96
N ARG A 720 -7.98 -1.16 17.90
CA ARG A 720 -6.94 -0.14 17.68
C ARG A 720 -5.56 -0.73 17.90
N LYS A 721 -4.68 -0.46 16.94
CA LYS A 721 -3.28 -0.89 16.95
C LYS A 721 -2.40 0.31 17.25
N ARG A 722 -1.52 0.21 18.24
CA ARG A 722 -0.56 1.28 18.58
C ARG A 722 0.83 0.71 18.75
N LYS A 723 1.84 1.49 18.40
CA LYS A 723 3.22 1.16 18.76
C LYS A 723 3.31 1.18 20.30
N SER A 724 3.86 0.13 20.90
CA SER A 724 4.03 0.10 22.35
C SER A 724 5.08 1.13 22.78
N GLU A 725 4.83 1.84 23.87
CA GLU A 725 5.76 2.84 24.43
C GLU A 725 6.94 2.18 25.14
N LEU A 726 6.74 0.97 25.66
CA LEU A 726 7.71 0.25 26.51
C LEU A 726 8.44 -0.86 25.76
N ARG A 727 7.91 -1.30 24.61
CA ARG A 727 8.38 -2.50 23.89
C ARG A 727 8.49 -2.23 22.41
N SER A 728 9.33 -3.01 21.74
CA SER A 728 9.39 -3.09 20.28
C SER A 728 8.25 -3.92 19.69
N SER A 729 7.04 -3.85 20.24
CA SER A 729 5.86 -4.61 19.79
C SER A 729 4.65 -3.69 19.58
N ILE A 730 3.55 -4.26 19.08
CA ILE A 730 2.29 -3.55 18.87
C ILE A 730 1.31 -3.92 19.97
N ASP A 731 0.72 -2.89 20.55
CA ASP A 731 -0.38 -3.02 21.51
C ASP A 731 -1.72 -2.98 20.78
N PHE A 732 -2.55 -3.97 21.11
CA PHE A 732 -3.91 -4.10 20.61
C PHE A 732 -4.89 -3.70 21.70
N ASN A 733 -5.68 -2.67 21.42
CA ASN A 733 -6.75 -2.20 22.28
C ASN A 733 -8.11 -2.47 21.64
N ILE A 734 -9.09 -2.86 22.45
CA ILE A 734 -10.48 -3.00 22.04
C ILE A 734 -11.32 -1.87 22.64
N ALA A 735 -12.13 -1.25 21.79
CA ALA A 735 -13.21 -0.37 22.18
C ALA A 735 -14.53 -1.06 21.85
N VAL A 736 -15.43 -1.14 22.82
CA VAL A 736 -16.77 -1.70 22.63
C VAL A 736 -17.75 -0.56 22.41
N ILE A 737 -18.64 -0.70 21.44
CA ILE A 737 -19.66 0.30 21.09
C ILE A 737 -21.02 -0.34 21.26
N ASP A 738 -21.74 0.06 22.31
CA ASP A 738 -23.17 -0.19 22.45
C ASP A 738 -23.95 0.86 21.63
N ARG A 739 -24.87 0.41 20.79
CA ARG A 739 -25.69 1.29 19.94
C ARG A 739 -26.84 1.95 20.66
N ALA A 740 -27.41 1.26 21.66
CA ALA A 740 -28.59 1.75 22.32
C ALA A 740 -28.21 2.92 23.24
N MET A 741 -27.04 2.86 23.91
CA MET A 741 -26.60 3.80 24.96
C MET A 741 -27.73 4.18 25.94
N THR A 742 -28.74 3.33 26.08
CA THR A 742 -29.97 3.63 26.82
C THR A 742 -29.78 3.47 28.33
N LYS A 743 -28.79 2.67 28.75
CA LYS A 743 -28.32 2.49 30.14
C LYS A 743 -26.83 2.14 30.11
N LEU A 744 -26.11 2.45 31.20
CA LEU A 744 -24.78 1.86 31.43
C LEU A 744 -24.94 0.33 31.60
N PRO A 745 -24.43 -0.53 30.71
CA PRO A 745 -24.37 -1.96 30.96
C PRO A 745 -23.67 -2.27 32.29
N ALA A 746 -24.18 -3.28 33.00
CA ALA A 746 -23.46 -3.87 34.12
C ALA A 746 -22.12 -4.42 33.62
N SER A 747 -21.07 -4.39 34.47
CA SER A 747 -19.74 -4.91 34.12
C SER A 747 -19.83 -6.22 33.34
N GLU A 748 -19.28 -6.20 32.13
CA GLU A 748 -19.30 -7.32 31.20
C GLU A 748 -17.91 -7.95 31.16
N LEU A 749 -17.86 -9.28 31.12
CA LEU A 749 -16.62 -10.00 30.91
C LEU A 749 -16.51 -10.36 29.43
N LEU A 750 -15.47 -9.86 28.76
CA LEU A 750 -15.14 -10.27 27.40
C LEU A 750 -14.20 -11.48 27.43
N ASP A 751 -14.61 -12.50 26.70
CA ASP A 751 -13.80 -13.64 26.29
C ASP A 751 -13.39 -13.44 24.83
N ILE A 752 -12.08 -13.46 24.57
CA ILE A 752 -11.51 -13.09 23.28
C ILE A 752 -10.56 -14.19 22.82
N SER A 753 -10.93 -14.85 21.74
CA SER A 753 -10.07 -15.80 21.04
C SER A 753 -9.17 -15.06 20.06
N LEU A 754 -7.89 -15.42 20.10
CA LEU A 754 -6.80 -14.76 19.38
C LEU A 754 -6.09 -15.75 18.46
N THR A 755 -5.52 -15.23 17.38
CA THR A 755 -4.35 -15.83 16.75
C THR A 755 -3.13 -15.04 17.21
N CYS A 756 -2.10 -15.75 17.66
CA CYS A 756 -0.86 -15.16 18.17
C CYS A 756 0.35 -15.63 17.35
N THR A 757 1.43 -14.87 17.49
CA THR A 757 2.78 -15.22 17.04
C THR A 757 3.75 -15.09 18.22
N ASN A 758 4.94 -15.69 18.13
CA ASN A 758 5.98 -15.61 19.15
C ASN A 758 6.91 -14.39 19.00
N SER A 759 6.53 -13.42 18.15
CA SER A 759 7.29 -12.20 17.91
C SER A 759 8.75 -12.52 17.55
N ALA A 760 9.75 -11.88 18.16
CA ALA A 760 11.17 -12.05 17.81
C ALA A 760 11.77 -13.43 18.17
N LEU A 761 11.14 -14.18 19.10
CA LEU A 761 11.69 -15.40 19.68
C LEU A 761 12.10 -16.48 18.66
N PRO A 762 11.31 -16.79 17.61
CA PRO A 762 11.67 -17.80 16.62
C PRO A 762 12.93 -17.47 15.81
N SER A 763 13.41 -16.22 15.83
CA SER A 763 14.62 -15.81 15.10
C SER A 763 15.89 -16.46 15.65
N ASN A 764 15.82 -17.04 16.86
CA ASN A 764 16.93 -17.77 17.49
C ASN A 764 16.96 -19.26 17.11
N LEU A 765 15.96 -19.76 16.38
CA LEU A 765 15.90 -21.14 15.91
C LEU A 765 16.76 -21.31 14.65
N VAL A 766 17.44 -22.45 14.55
CA VAL A 766 18.21 -22.85 13.37
C VAL A 766 17.49 -23.93 12.56
N VAL A 767 18.10 -24.33 11.43
CA VAL A 767 17.62 -25.45 10.61
C VAL A 767 17.61 -26.73 11.44
N GLY A 768 16.48 -27.42 11.52
CA GLY A 768 16.29 -28.65 12.29
C GLY A 768 15.57 -28.49 13.64
N ASP A 769 15.45 -27.28 14.16
CA ASP A 769 14.90 -27.04 15.50
C ASP A 769 13.36 -27.14 15.59
N LEU A 770 12.65 -27.06 14.47
CA LEU A 770 11.20 -27.27 14.39
C LEU A 770 10.89 -28.76 14.24
N CYS A 771 11.05 -29.54 15.31
CA CYS A 771 11.00 -31.00 15.25
C CYS A 771 10.27 -31.69 16.42
N ILE A 772 9.65 -30.94 17.32
CA ILE A 772 9.01 -31.51 18.52
C ILE A 772 7.55 -31.89 18.20
N PRO A 773 7.17 -33.18 18.29
CA PRO A 773 5.79 -33.60 18.03
C PRO A 773 4.85 -33.16 19.16
N ASN A 774 3.58 -32.93 18.81
CA ASN A 774 2.49 -32.66 19.73
C ASN A 774 1.27 -33.56 19.41
N ALA A 775 0.15 -33.37 20.12
CA ALA A 775 -1.06 -34.15 19.91
C ALA A 775 -1.69 -34.00 18.50
N ASN A 776 -1.42 -32.89 17.83
CA ASN A 776 -1.90 -32.57 16.48
C ASN A 776 -0.90 -32.98 15.38
N SER A 777 0.32 -33.41 15.74
CA SER A 777 1.35 -33.81 14.79
C SER A 777 1.09 -35.19 14.20
N PRO A 778 1.50 -35.45 12.95
CA PRO A 778 1.28 -36.75 12.31
C PRO A 778 2.07 -37.87 13.01
N VAL A 779 1.39 -38.94 13.43
CA VAL A 779 2.04 -40.07 14.11
C VAL A 779 2.91 -40.90 13.15
N PHE A 780 2.51 -40.94 11.88
CA PHE A 780 3.12 -41.71 10.79
C PHE A 780 4.33 -41.03 10.11
N ALA A 781 4.71 -39.82 10.55
CA ALA A 781 5.86 -39.09 10.02
C ALA A 781 6.66 -38.39 11.13
N THR A 782 7.93 -38.11 10.86
CA THR A 782 8.71 -37.11 11.60
C THR A 782 8.79 -35.84 10.76
N PHE A 783 9.17 -34.71 11.36
CA PHE A 783 9.30 -33.46 10.63
C PHE A 783 10.47 -32.62 11.15
N SER A 784 11.01 -31.76 10.28
CA SER A 784 11.99 -30.74 10.63
C SER A 784 11.91 -29.57 9.65
N ASN A 785 12.25 -28.36 10.09
CA ASN A 785 12.47 -27.26 9.15
C ASN A 785 13.77 -27.46 8.37
N ILE A 786 13.68 -27.31 7.05
CA ILE A 786 14.79 -27.51 6.10
C ILE A 786 15.39 -26.20 5.59
N LYS A 787 14.69 -25.08 5.80
CA LYS A 787 15.19 -23.73 5.52
C LYS A 787 15.29 -22.91 6.81
N VAL A 788 16.10 -21.85 6.76
CA VAL A 788 16.27 -20.91 7.86
C VAL A 788 14.91 -20.26 8.19
N ILE A 789 14.64 -20.08 9.48
CA ILE A 789 13.42 -19.41 9.95
C ILE A 789 13.58 -17.90 9.76
N THR A 790 12.63 -17.29 9.05
CA THR A 790 12.63 -15.84 8.79
C THR A 790 12.40 -15.06 10.08
N ARG A 791 12.96 -13.85 10.16
CA ARG A 791 12.68 -12.94 11.27
C ARG A 791 11.24 -12.44 11.21
N SER A 792 10.65 -12.24 12.38
CA SER A 792 9.38 -11.53 12.48
C SER A 792 9.58 -10.02 12.36
N ALA A 793 8.52 -9.33 11.96
CA ALA A 793 8.54 -7.89 11.73
C ALA A 793 7.25 -7.23 12.23
N ASN A 794 7.34 -5.98 12.68
CA ASN A 794 6.15 -5.18 12.99
C ASN A 794 5.76 -4.30 11.79
N PRO A 795 4.46 -4.12 11.51
CA PRO A 795 4.00 -3.21 10.48
C PRO A 795 4.31 -1.75 10.83
N ARG A 796 4.43 -0.93 9.79
CA ARG A 796 4.63 0.52 9.91
C ARG A 796 3.31 1.22 10.20
N LEU A 797 3.13 1.68 11.44
CA LEU A 797 1.88 2.33 11.86
C LEU A 797 1.86 3.87 11.71
N ALA A 798 3.02 4.55 11.66
CA ALA A 798 3.08 6.00 11.92
C ALA A 798 3.68 6.84 10.76
N ASN A 799 3.51 6.45 9.49
CA ASN A 799 4.11 7.17 8.36
C ASN A 799 3.10 7.48 7.24
N ASN A 800 3.35 8.56 6.49
CA ASN A 800 2.64 8.91 5.26
C ASN A 800 2.76 7.83 4.18
N GLN A 801 3.68 6.86 4.34
CA GLN A 801 3.77 5.67 3.49
C GLN A 801 2.47 4.85 3.47
N LEU A 802 1.67 4.82 4.54
CA LEU A 802 0.37 4.15 4.49
C LEU A 802 -0.59 4.81 3.50
N TRP A 803 -0.53 6.15 3.39
CA TRP A 803 -1.28 6.89 2.38
C TRP A 803 -0.80 6.59 0.96
N LYS A 804 0.52 6.48 0.76
CA LYS A 804 1.09 6.06 -0.53
C LYS A 804 0.67 4.64 -0.91
N HIS A 805 0.70 3.70 0.05
CA HIS A 805 0.20 2.34 -0.15
C HIS A 805 -1.29 2.32 -0.49
N PHE A 806 -2.10 3.14 0.19
CA PHE A 806 -3.52 3.28 -0.15
C PHE A 806 -3.74 3.81 -1.58
N SER A 807 -2.88 4.74 -2.04
CA SER A 807 -2.93 5.29 -3.40
C SER A 807 -2.83 4.22 -4.49
N LEU A 808 -2.18 3.08 -4.22
CA LEU A 808 -2.08 1.95 -5.15
C LEU A 808 -3.45 1.48 -5.64
N PHE A 809 -4.41 1.35 -4.73
CA PHE A 809 -5.74 0.82 -5.03
C PHE A 809 -6.57 1.76 -5.90
N GLY A 810 -6.20 3.05 -5.94
CA GLY A 810 -6.80 4.07 -6.81
C GLY A 810 -6.08 4.28 -8.13
N THR A 811 -4.84 3.79 -8.28
CA THR A 811 -3.97 4.10 -9.44
C THR A 811 -4.47 3.43 -10.72
N ASN A 812 -4.32 4.13 -11.85
CA ASN A 812 -4.62 3.60 -13.18
C ASN A 812 -3.36 3.00 -13.81
N LEU A 813 -3.49 1.82 -14.41
CA LEU A 813 -2.38 1.09 -15.01
C LEU A 813 -1.57 1.92 -16.01
N HIS A 814 -2.23 2.62 -16.94
CA HIS A 814 -1.55 3.34 -18.02
C HIS A 814 -0.82 4.62 -17.58
N LEU A 815 -1.03 5.09 -16.35
CA LEU A 815 -0.27 6.21 -15.79
C LEU A 815 1.05 5.74 -15.16
N ILE A 816 1.19 4.44 -14.91
CA ILE A 816 2.37 3.86 -14.29
C ILE A 816 3.55 3.94 -15.27
N ASN A 817 4.61 4.61 -14.81
CA ASN A 817 5.93 4.62 -15.42
C ASN A 817 6.94 3.85 -14.54
N CYS A 818 8.18 3.65 -15.02
CA CYS A 818 9.21 2.91 -14.27
C CYS A 818 9.43 3.43 -12.85
N LYS A 819 9.58 4.75 -12.68
CA LYS A 819 9.87 5.36 -11.37
C LYS A 819 8.72 5.14 -10.40
N SER A 820 7.49 5.39 -10.88
CA SER A 820 6.30 5.12 -10.07
C SER A 820 6.19 3.64 -9.72
N LEU A 821 6.42 2.70 -10.66
CA LEU A 821 6.38 1.26 -10.38
C LEU A 821 7.40 0.87 -9.31
N ILE A 822 8.62 1.39 -9.37
CA ILE A 822 9.65 1.15 -8.35
C ILE A 822 9.18 1.66 -6.99
N SER A 823 8.73 2.92 -6.88
CA SER A 823 8.22 3.49 -5.62
C SER A 823 7.03 2.70 -5.06
N LEU A 824 6.16 2.21 -5.94
CA LEU A 824 5.02 1.38 -5.58
C LEU A 824 5.44 0.00 -5.06
N LEU A 825 6.50 -0.61 -5.60
CA LEU A 825 7.03 -1.89 -5.14
C LEU A 825 7.83 -1.74 -3.83
N GLU A 826 8.50 -0.60 -3.64
CA GLU A 826 9.24 -0.27 -2.42
C GLU A 826 8.36 -0.28 -1.17
N THR A 827 7.06 0.00 -1.29
CA THR A 827 6.14 -0.06 -0.13
C THR A 827 6.06 -1.46 0.47
N TYR A 828 6.32 -2.51 -0.31
CA TYR A 828 6.32 -3.91 0.15
C TYR A 828 7.66 -4.33 0.77
N ILE A 829 8.73 -3.54 0.60
CA ILE A 829 10.02 -3.81 1.23
C ILE A 829 10.00 -3.28 2.66
N LEU A 830 9.89 -4.21 3.60
CA LEU A 830 9.84 -3.92 5.03
C LEU A 830 11.28 -3.76 5.57
N SER A 831 11.88 -2.60 5.30
CA SER A 831 13.30 -2.36 5.63
C SER A 831 13.60 -2.29 7.12
N ASP A 832 12.61 -1.97 7.97
CA ASP A 832 12.82 -1.76 9.42
C ASP A 832 13.07 -3.07 10.20
N CYS A 833 12.92 -4.22 9.55
CA CYS A 833 12.93 -5.53 10.22
C CYS A 833 13.83 -6.57 9.52
N ARG A 834 14.66 -6.13 8.58
CA ARG A 834 15.56 -7.00 7.81
C ARG A 834 17.01 -6.64 8.00
N ASP A 835 17.89 -7.58 7.67
CA ASP A 835 19.29 -7.24 7.49
C ASP A 835 19.41 -6.20 6.37
N TYR A 836 20.20 -5.16 6.62
CA TYR A 836 20.53 -4.12 5.66
C TYR A 836 20.98 -4.71 4.30
N LYS A 837 21.69 -5.85 4.32
CA LYS A 837 22.11 -6.55 3.09
C LYS A 837 20.94 -7.09 2.27
N GLU A 838 19.93 -7.67 2.91
CA GLU A 838 18.74 -8.19 2.21
C GLU A 838 17.93 -7.05 1.59
N VAL A 839 17.71 -5.98 2.36
CA VAL A 839 16.99 -4.78 1.89
C VAL A 839 17.68 -4.22 0.65
N LYS A 840 19.00 -4.06 0.70
CA LYS A 840 19.79 -3.56 -0.42
C LYS A 840 19.72 -4.49 -1.64
N THR A 841 19.66 -5.80 -1.43
CA THR A 841 19.50 -6.77 -2.52
C THR A 841 18.14 -6.59 -3.21
N TYR A 842 17.06 -6.43 -2.45
CA TYR A 842 15.74 -6.16 -3.03
C TYR A 842 15.66 -4.80 -3.71
N GLN A 843 16.23 -3.75 -3.12
CA GLN A 843 16.33 -2.43 -3.75
C GLN A 843 17.07 -2.51 -5.09
N MET A 844 18.20 -3.21 -5.14
CA MET A 844 18.95 -3.42 -6.39
C MET A 844 18.11 -4.11 -7.46
N ARG A 845 17.30 -5.12 -7.09
CA ARG A 845 16.36 -5.78 -8.02
C ARG A 845 15.30 -4.80 -8.56
N LEU A 846 14.79 -3.90 -7.72
CA LEU A 846 13.82 -2.89 -8.15
C LEU A 846 14.48 -1.86 -9.08
N GLU A 847 15.69 -1.39 -8.76
CA GLU A 847 16.50 -0.52 -9.63
C GLU A 847 16.81 -1.17 -10.98
N GLY A 848 16.78 -2.51 -11.05
CA GLY A 848 16.87 -3.28 -12.28
C GLY A 848 15.72 -3.04 -13.26
N ILE A 849 14.61 -2.42 -12.87
CA ILE A 849 13.51 -2.06 -13.76
C ILE A 849 13.87 -0.79 -14.55
N VAL A 850 14.43 -0.97 -15.74
CA VAL A 850 14.93 0.15 -16.56
C VAL A 850 13.97 0.61 -17.64
N GLY A 851 12.93 -0.17 -17.95
CA GLY A 851 11.96 0.17 -18.99
C GLY A 851 10.58 -0.43 -18.73
N LEU A 852 9.55 0.35 -19.04
CA LEU A 852 8.15 -0.04 -18.94
C LEU A 852 7.39 0.57 -20.10
N ARG A 853 6.70 -0.26 -20.87
CA ARG A 853 5.78 0.16 -21.94
C ARG A 853 4.45 -0.53 -21.72
N ILE A 854 3.39 0.26 -21.66
CA ILE A 854 2.02 -0.22 -21.53
C ILE A 854 1.27 0.21 -22.80
N ALA A 855 0.67 -0.74 -23.50
CA ALA A 855 -0.06 -0.50 -24.74
C ALA A 855 -1.39 -1.23 -24.75
N ALA A 856 -2.42 -0.62 -25.34
CA ALA A 856 -3.68 -1.29 -25.58
C ALA A 856 -3.53 -2.31 -26.73
N ILE A 857 -4.02 -3.53 -26.53
CA ILE A 857 -4.05 -4.58 -27.56
C ILE A 857 -5.41 -5.28 -27.58
N ASP A 858 -5.75 -5.86 -28.72
CA ASP A 858 -7.00 -6.59 -28.94
C ASP A 858 -6.67 -8.07 -29.18
N ARG A 859 -7.37 -8.98 -28.49
CA ARG A 859 -7.18 -10.44 -28.57
C ARG A 859 -8.52 -11.15 -28.68
N LEU A 860 -8.53 -12.26 -29.39
CA LEU A 860 -9.71 -13.10 -29.56
C LEU A 860 -9.82 -14.12 -28.40
N PHE A 861 -10.93 -14.10 -27.67
CA PHE A 861 -11.27 -15.07 -26.63
C PHE A 861 -12.65 -15.68 -26.92
N GLY A 862 -12.71 -17.00 -27.11
CA GLY A 862 -13.97 -17.71 -27.35
C GLY A 862 -14.79 -17.15 -28.54
N GLY A 863 -14.12 -16.65 -29.58
CA GLY A 863 -14.77 -16.03 -30.75
C GLY A 863 -15.19 -14.56 -30.57
N SER A 864 -15.02 -13.98 -29.37
CA SER A 864 -15.26 -12.57 -29.08
C SER A 864 -13.96 -11.77 -29.06
N MET A 865 -13.99 -10.53 -29.54
CA MET A 865 -12.85 -9.63 -29.42
C MET A 865 -12.86 -8.99 -28.03
N GLN A 866 -11.77 -9.11 -27.30
CA GLN A 866 -11.58 -8.42 -26.03
C GLN A 866 -10.36 -7.51 -26.14
N ARG A 867 -10.43 -6.39 -25.42
CA ARG A 867 -9.35 -5.42 -25.36
C ARG A 867 -8.67 -5.46 -24.01
N GLY A 868 -7.35 -5.37 -24.01
CA GLY A 868 -6.52 -5.51 -22.82
C GLY A 868 -5.23 -4.71 -22.93
N TRP A 869 -4.35 -4.92 -21.96
CA TRP A 869 -3.07 -4.23 -21.85
C TRP A 869 -1.92 -5.18 -22.16
N GLU A 870 -1.09 -4.84 -23.14
CA GLU A 870 0.25 -5.39 -23.28
C GLU A 870 1.21 -4.60 -22.39
N ILE A 871 1.92 -5.29 -21.51
CA ILE A 871 2.82 -4.72 -20.53
C ILE A 871 4.21 -5.27 -20.82
N ARG A 872 5.08 -4.46 -21.42
CA ARG A 872 6.47 -4.83 -21.70
C ARG A 872 7.40 -4.19 -20.67
N ILE A 873 8.08 -5.02 -19.88
CA ILE A 873 9.05 -4.58 -18.86
C ILE A 873 10.45 -4.97 -19.30
N ARG A 874 11.41 -4.05 -19.17
CA ARG A 874 12.83 -4.30 -19.40
C ARG A 874 13.56 -4.37 -18.07
N LEU A 875 14.25 -5.48 -17.83
CA LEU A 875 15.03 -5.73 -16.63
C LEU A 875 16.53 -5.75 -16.96
N GLN A 876 17.34 -5.08 -16.14
CA GLN A 876 18.80 -5.19 -16.17
C GLN A 876 19.21 -6.48 -15.45
N LYS A 877 19.73 -7.45 -16.20
CA LYS A 877 20.15 -8.75 -15.64
C LYS A 877 21.18 -8.65 -14.52
N ASP A 878 22.11 -7.69 -14.57
CA ASP A 878 23.18 -7.52 -13.56
C ASP A 878 22.66 -7.15 -12.16
N CYS A 879 21.41 -6.71 -12.06
CA CYS A 879 20.74 -6.42 -10.78
C CYS A 879 20.20 -7.68 -10.07
N PHE A 880 20.29 -8.85 -10.72
CA PHE A 880 19.82 -10.13 -10.19
C PHE A 880 20.99 -11.09 -9.98
N THR A 881 20.89 -11.91 -8.93
CA THR A 881 21.94 -12.89 -8.59
C THR A 881 21.97 -14.08 -9.55
N SER A 882 20.84 -14.43 -10.16
CA SER A 882 20.73 -15.50 -11.15
C SER A 882 19.60 -15.24 -12.16
N ASN A 883 19.61 -15.94 -13.29
CA ASN A 883 18.51 -15.89 -14.26
C ASN A 883 17.21 -16.41 -13.65
N GLY A 884 17.30 -17.41 -12.77
CA GLY A 884 16.18 -17.96 -12.01
C GLY A 884 15.51 -16.95 -11.09
N GLU A 885 16.30 -16.18 -10.33
CA GLU A 885 15.76 -15.12 -9.46
C GLU A 885 15.08 -14.01 -10.29
N MET A 886 15.68 -13.63 -11.43
CA MET A 886 15.05 -12.69 -12.36
C MET A 886 13.71 -13.24 -12.88
N TYR A 887 13.64 -14.53 -13.23
CA TYR A 887 12.41 -15.17 -13.70
C TYR A 887 11.34 -15.24 -12.60
N LEU A 888 11.72 -15.59 -11.37
CA LEU A 888 10.78 -15.63 -10.25
C LEU A 888 10.23 -14.24 -9.93
N PHE A 889 11.08 -13.22 -9.90
CA PHE A 889 10.66 -11.82 -9.78
C PHE A 889 9.72 -11.41 -10.93
N SER A 890 10.04 -11.81 -12.16
CA SER A 890 9.22 -11.54 -13.34
C SER A 890 7.83 -12.20 -13.26
N ALA A 891 7.76 -13.44 -12.78
CA ALA A 891 6.50 -14.15 -12.53
C ALA A 891 5.64 -13.45 -11.46
N MET A 892 6.27 -12.73 -10.52
CA MET A 892 5.57 -11.92 -9.53
C MET A 892 5.09 -10.59 -10.07
N LEU A 893 5.93 -9.90 -10.84
CA LEU A 893 5.53 -8.66 -11.52
C LEU A 893 4.34 -8.89 -12.45
N GLU A 894 4.33 -9.98 -13.23
CA GLU A 894 3.21 -10.28 -14.13
C GLU A 894 1.86 -10.34 -13.41
N ARG A 895 1.81 -11.02 -12.25
CA ARG A 895 0.60 -11.12 -11.44
C ARG A 895 0.26 -9.81 -10.73
N PHE A 896 1.27 -9.08 -10.28
CA PHE A 896 1.09 -7.77 -9.67
C PHE A 896 0.46 -6.79 -10.67
N MET A 897 0.91 -6.77 -11.91
CA MET A 897 0.38 -5.86 -12.93
C MET A 897 -1.09 -6.16 -13.29
N ALA A 898 -1.54 -7.40 -13.15
CA ALA A 898 -2.95 -7.77 -13.34
C ALA A 898 -3.90 -7.16 -12.29
N LEU A 899 -3.39 -6.63 -11.17
CA LEU A 899 -4.18 -5.92 -10.15
C LEU A 899 -4.77 -4.60 -10.64
N PHE A 900 -4.10 -3.94 -11.59
CA PHE A 900 -4.53 -2.62 -12.06
C PHE A 900 -5.57 -2.70 -13.18
N ALA A 901 -5.70 -3.86 -13.83
CA ALA A 901 -6.72 -4.13 -14.84
C ALA A 901 -8.02 -4.62 -14.18
N THR A 902 -9.17 -4.20 -14.72
CA THR A 902 -10.47 -4.69 -14.27
C THR A 902 -10.74 -6.09 -14.80
N GLN A 903 -11.77 -6.76 -14.26
CA GLN A 903 -12.23 -8.06 -14.75
C GLN A 903 -12.71 -8.04 -16.21
N SER A 904 -12.98 -6.87 -16.81
CA SER A 904 -13.36 -6.72 -18.23
C SER A 904 -12.18 -6.60 -19.19
N ALA A 905 -10.97 -6.44 -18.68
CA ALA A 905 -9.75 -6.35 -19.48
C ALA A 905 -8.76 -7.47 -19.11
N PHE A 906 -7.99 -7.93 -20.08
CA PHE A 906 -6.87 -8.84 -19.82
C PHE A 906 -5.54 -8.07 -19.78
N THR A 907 -4.53 -8.65 -19.15
CA THR A 907 -3.13 -8.25 -19.24
C THR A 907 -2.33 -9.32 -19.96
N LEU A 908 -1.40 -8.89 -20.81
CA LEU A 908 -0.39 -9.71 -21.44
C LEU A 908 0.98 -9.15 -21.06
N THR A 909 1.68 -9.83 -20.17
CA THR A 909 2.97 -9.35 -19.69
C THR A 909 4.11 -10.01 -20.45
N VAL A 910 5.03 -9.18 -20.95
CA VAL A 910 6.27 -9.58 -21.59
C VAL A 910 7.42 -8.94 -20.83
N ILE A 911 8.38 -9.75 -20.38
CA ILE A 911 9.56 -9.26 -19.67
C ILE A 911 10.79 -9.65 -20.45
N GLU A 912 11.62 -8.67 -20.78
CA GLU A 912 12.85 -8.86 -21.56
C GLU A 912 14.06 -8.31 -20.80
N ASP A 913 15.22 -8.91 -21.02
CA ASP A 913 16.50 -8.32 -20.62
C ASP A 913 16.83 -7.13 -21.53
N VAL A 914 17.59 -6.16 -21.02
CA VAL A 914 18.03 -4.96 -21.76
C VAL A 914 18.78 -5.33 -23.04
N GLN A 915 19.57 -6.41 -22.99
CA GLN A 915 20.32 -6.90 -24.14
C GLN A 915 19.44 -7.65 -25.17
N GLY A 916 18.18 -7.91 -24.86
CA GLY A 916 17.24 -8.66 -25.71
C GLY A 916 17.56 -10.15 -25.85
N THR A 917 18.47 -10.69 -25.04
CA THR A 917 18.89 -12.10 -25.09
C THR A 917 17.86 -13.05 -24.48
N LEU A 918 17.06 -12.56 -23.53
CA LEU A 918 16.04 -13.32 -22.83
C LEU A 918 14.71 -12.57 -22.93
N GLU A 919 13.67 -13.30 -23.35
CA GLU A 919 12.29 -12.81 -23.36
C GLU A 919 11.38 -13.86 -22.71
N TYR A 920 10.65 -13.44 -21.68
CA TYR A 920 9.62 -14.21 -21.01
C TYR A 920 8.25 -13.63 -21.37
N ARG A 921 7.40 -14.47 -21.95
CA ARG A 921 6.02 -14.12 -22.29
C ARG A 921 5.08 -15.06 -21.55
N TRP A 922 4.24 -14.49 -20.69
CA TRP A 922 3.19 -15.20 -19.97
C TRP A 922 1.90 -15.24 -20.81
N PRO A 923 1.00 -16.21 -20.54
CA PRO A 923 -0.32 -16.23 -21.15
C PRO A 923 -1.14 -15.01 -20.71
N GLU A 924 -2.20 -14.70 -21.47
CA GLU A 924 -3.13 -13.64 -21.10
C GLU A 924 -3.81 -13.95 -19.76
N ARG A 925 -3.87 -12.94 -18.89
CA ARG A 925 -4.53 -13.04 -17.58
C ARG A 925 -5.65 -12.02 -17.48
N MET A 926 -6.83 -12.44 -17.02
CA MET A 926 -7.90 -11.49 -16.72
C MET A 926 -7.53 -10.61 -15.53
N GLY A 927 -7.90 -9.33 -15.60
CA GLY A 927 -7.66 -8.39 -14.52
C GLY A 927 -8.39 -8.79 -13.24
N LYS A 928 -7.79 -8.46 -12.09
CA LYS A 928 -8.30 -8.84 -10.77
C LYS A 928 -8.98 -7.70 -10.02
N ARG A 929 -9.01 -6.47 -10.56
CA ARG A 929 -9.68 -5.34 -9.90
C ARG A 929 -11.19 -5.55 -9.94
N PRO A 930 -11.87 -5.62 -8.78
CA PRO A 930 -13.31 -5.79 -8.74
C PRO A 930 -14.02 -4.59 -9.36
N LEU A 931 -15.05 -4.86 -10.15
CA LEU A 931 -16.06 -3.90 -10.57
C LEU A 931 -17.14 -3.97 -9.48
N LEU A 932 -17.04 -3.15 -8.43
CA LEU A 932 -17.93 -3.23 -7.27
C LEU A 932 -19.38 -2.81 -7.55
#